data_AF-A0A0P7B3F8-F1
#
_entry.id   AF-A0A0P7B3F8-F1
#
_cell.length_a   1.000
_cell.length_b   1.000
_cell.length_c   1.000
_cell.angle_alpha   90.00
_cell.angle_beta   90.00
_cell.angle_gamma   90.00
#
_symmetry.space_group_name_H-M   'P 1'
#
loop_
_entity.id
_entity.type
_entity.pdbx_description
1 polymer ?
#
loop_
_entity_poly.entity_id
_entity_poly.type
_entity_poly.pdbx_seq_one_letter_code
_entity_poly.pdbx_strand_id
1 'polypeptide(L)'
;MRGLGLLVAALGVLSHVADARKAHSHKHPVAVTNQIKNGDFAKGISGFETQGEVHLIQGQGPNGRSDKTNNVVELVAGEAHHGTAFSKRLVFTSSSISTWLNGLFASKTYTVSFRYAVIASTKTNACQIQAYMGLSLVGSTPFFPQVTVGASPPTWLSFSNIITVRGGSSSVQAILYCRSGGVARVQLDSISVIDTSTIATTSSTSSATSTKPTTSVASSSSSTIISTTSSVISSSSVASAISSTSTSTASSSTSSGTSLSSSTGTSTISSTTQLSSSTAGTVTSSGSVTSSGSVTSSSSIATSSVVTSSSVTSSGSVTTSSATPDSSTSSSTTTSSASSATIDSTILIIASDDYLASSGSLGLLAYGIPFENLIIPQAGTDLPVLNSSSTQGRYGGIIVMDSVSYNYDGSWKSAITDAQWDALYAYQTNFHVRMVRINEFPGPKFGVAAVSGGCCGDGVDQLISISDNSDFPTANIKTNAGLSTKGLYHVPATITDPSTTRQVAKFGIATGFTTESVAAVINNFNGREQFVWFISWAPDWSQTSSFLQHSHIHWLTRGVFLGKRKVHLSCQIDDVQLSTGLYYPAGKEFKLRTADIEGHISWQNDLNARLPAGSDFWLELAHNGNGDFIAATALKGAAGLCSPESAIDYNYPPDTPLEYVKPPGSGTNLWPDSLVEYSWSRTCAALDDFASWFMKADNINHFAHVSHTFTHLELNNATYADASREIHFNQDWMAQMGIDKAARFSAQGLIPPAITGLHNADVIKAWMDNGIYHVVGDNTRPVLRNANNKYWPLVSTVASNGYDGLIIVPRFATTIYYNCDTSECTTREWIATSAGSGDYTNLLTQARTDNTRYLLSLMADPYMFHQANMRQIDMDTITIGSQTGKMSLVMSWTETVVQEMMRLTNWPIQSLKHDDFTQYFLDRKALDDCKPKLSYTFSDNGSSIKSITVTATGNSCSVPIPVTIPSGSVTSQGSVTADQVGTEPPIQWVTLSGSPVTLSLGKPVAF
;
A
#
# COMPACT_ATOMS: atom_id res chain seq x y z
N MET A 1 27.53 0.16 72.53
CA MET A 1 27.98 0.72 73.83
C MET A 1 28.42 2.16 73.62
N ARG A 2 28.42 3.00 74.66
CA ARG A 2 29.07 4.35 74.83
C ARG A 2 29.48 5.13 73.55
N GLY A 3 29.03 6.37 73.32
CA GLY A 3 28.14 7.21 74.14
C GLY A 3 27.99 8.66 73.63
N LEU A 4 27.36 9.47 74.49
CA LEU A 4 27.20 10.95 74.59
C LEU A 4 27.96 11.86 73.58
N GLY A 5 27.44 13.01 73.12
CA GLY A 5 26.13 13.67 73.36
C GLY A 5 26.22 15.15 73.79
N LEU A 6 25.11 15.90 73.65
CA LEU A 6 24.86 17.30 74.14
C LEU A 6 25.67 18.40 73.40
N LEU A 7 25.29 19.70 73.32
CA LEU A 7 24.18 20.55 73.84
C LEU A 7 23.86 21.63 72.74
N VAL A 8 22.63 22.10 72.44
CA VAL A 8 21.87 23.29 72.98
C VAL A 8 22.74 24.56 73.13
N ALA A 9 22.38 25.81 72.78
CA ALA A 9 21.11 26.58 72.66
C ALA A 9 21.30 27.82 71.71
N ALA A 10 20.39 28.77 71.45
CA ALA A 10 18.91 28.90 71.41
C ALA A 10 18.54 30.36 71.01
N LEU A 11 17.23 30.73 71.08
CA LEU A 11 16.62 32.05 70.78
C LEU A 11 16.62 32.44 69.28
N GLY A 12 15.58 33.07 68.70
CA GLY A 12 14.25 33.50 69.18
C GLY A 12 13.79 34.78 68.43
N VAL A 13 12.51 35.18 68.33
CA VAL A 13 11.23 34.55 68.71
C VAL A 13 10.06 35.35 68.06
N LEU A 14 8.90 34.73 67.76
CA LEU A 14 7.62 35.35 67.28
C LEU A 14 7.63 36.03 65.87
N SER A 15 6.54 36.13 65.08
CA SER A 15 5.16 35.58 65.18
C SER A 15 4.37 35.63 63.84
N HIS A 16 3.61 34.55 63.53
CA HIS A 16 2.30 34.49 62.81
C HIS A 16 2.13 35.07 61.38
N VAL A 17 1.25 34.59 60.47
CA VAL A 17 0.40 33.37 60.35
C VAL A 17 0.00 33.18 58.86
N ALA A 18 0.01 31.93 58.35
CA ALA A 18 -0.56 31.43 57.06
C ALA A 18 -0.11 32.12 55.73
N ASP A 19 -0.21 31.52 54.52
CA ASP A 19 -0.74 30.22 54.08
C ASP A 19 0.14 29.57 52.96
N ALA A 20 -0.28 28.42 52.40
CA ALA A 20 0.55 27.43 51.72
C ALA A 20 0.99 27.69 50.25
N ARG A 21 2.16 27.11 49.84
CA ARG A 21 2.36 26.08 48.77
C ARG A 21 3.77 26.06 48.11
N LYS A 22 4.41 24.89 48.16
CA LYS A 22 5.42 24.27 47.24
C LYS A 22 6.43 25.13 46.44
N ALA A 23 7.72 24.94 46.76
CA ALA A 23 8.87 24.90 45.84
C ALA A 23 10.10 24.31 46.58
N HIS A 24 11.08 23.63 45.97
CA HIS A 24 11.05 22.74 44.79
C HIS A 24 12.20 21.72 44.96
N SER A 25 11.98 20.41 44.81
CA SER A 25 13.07 19.42 44.93
C SER A 25 13.99 19.47 43.71
N HIS A 26 15.29 19.22 43.92
CA HIS A 26 16.27 19.07 42.83
C HIS A 26 15.84 17.94 41.88
N LYS A 27 15.62 18.27 40.60
CA LYS A 27 15.47 17.24 39.56
C LYS A 27 16.83 16.70 39.18
N HIS A 28 16.88 15.39 38.94
CA HIS A 28 17.93 14.73 38.16
C HIS A 28 18.05 15.39 36.77
N PRO A 29 19.22 15.29 36.09
CA PRO A 29 19.33 15.71 34.69
C PRO A 29 18.24 15.03 33.85
N VAL A 30 17.54 15.82 33.03
CA VAL A 30 16.45 15.32 32.20
C VAL A 30 17.02 14.37 31.15
N ALA A 31 16.42 13.18 31.02
CA ALA A 31 16.92 12.13 30.13
C ALA A 31 16.86 12.56 28.65
N VAL A 32 17.75 11.97 27.84
CA VAL A 32 17.83 12.21 26.39
C VAL A 32 16.56 11.70 25.71
N THR A 33 15.67 12.63 25.35
CA THR A 33 14.50 12.33 24.54
C THR A 33 14.90 12.18 23.07
N ASN A 34 14.44 11.08 22.46
CA ASN A 34 14.49 10.76 21.01
C ASN A 34 15.76 10.05 20.52
N GLN A 35 16.44 9.28 21.39
CA GLN A 35 17.40 8.26 20.93
C GLN A 35 16.74 7.30 19.91
N ILE A 36 17.41 7.08 18.78
CA ILE A 36 17.05 6.03 17.83
C ILE A 36 17.32 4.67 18.51
N LYS A 37 16.27 3.85 18.65
CA LYS A 37 16.40 2.46 19.12
C LYS A 37 17.31 1.70 18.13
N ASN A 38 18.32 0.97 18.63
CA ASN A 38 19.23 0.17 17.81
C ASN A 38 20.09 0.99 16.80
N GLY A 39 20.32 2.29 17.06
CA GLY A 39 21.21 3.13 16.24
C GLY A 39 22.71 2.75 16.27
N ASP A 40 23.08 1.84 17.17
CA ASP A 40 24.37 1.14 17.28
C ASP A 40 24.40 -0.22 16.56
N PHE A 41 23.31 -0.58 15.87
CA PHE A 41 23.10 -1.84 15.13
C PHE A 41 23.39 -3.12 15.93
N ALA A 42 23.38 -3.05 17.27
CA ALA A 42 23.67 -4.17 18.15
C ALA A 42 22.65 -5.32 18.03
N LYS A 43 21.47 -5.05 17.44
CA LYS A 43 20.41 -6.00 17.11
C LYS A 43 20.19 -6.14 15.59
N GLY A 44 21.23 -5.86 14.79
CA GLY A 44 21.15 -5.83 13.33
C GLY A 44 20.48 -4.57 12.80
N ILE A 45 19.80 -4.66 11.65
CA ILE A 45 19.06 -3.53 11.05
C ILE A 45 17.58 -3.45 11.48
N SER A 46 17.17 -4.17 12.53
CA SER A 46 15.80 -4.12 13.04
C SER A 46 15.44 -2.69 13.48
N GLY A 47 14.30 -2.17 13.00
CA GLY A 47 13.88 -0.78 13.18
C GLY A 47 14.36 0.20 12.10
N PHE A 48 15.03 -0.28 11.04
CA PHE A 48 15.47 0.52 9.91
C PHE A 48 14.94 -0.02 8.57
N GLU A 49 14.64 0.89 7.65
CA GLU A 49 14.44 0.65 6.23
C GLU A 49 15.77 0.84 5.49
N THR A 50 15.97 0.16 4.35
CA THR A 50 17.20 0.21 3.56
C THR A 50 16.92 0.24 2.06
N GLN A 51 17.69 1.00 1.28
CA GLN A 51 17.58 1.05 -0.18
C GLN A 51 18.96 0.97 -0.84
N GLY A 52 19.02 0.44 -2.06
CA GLY A 52 20.28 0.14 -2.76
C GLY A 52 21.03 -1.05 -2.13
N GLU A 53 22.35 -1.07 -2.26
CA GLU A 53 23.19 -2.12 -1.70
C GLU A 53 23.62 -1.78 -0.26
N VAL A 54 23.09 -2.55 0.70
CA VAL A 54 23.26 -2.36 2.14
C VAL A 54 23.53 -3.69 2.84
N HIS A 55 24.64 -3.79 3.59
CA HIS A 55 25.06 -5.01 4.27
C HIS A 55 25.23 -4.82 5.77
N LEU A 56 24.71 -5.75 6.58
CA LEU A 56 25.04 -5.81 8.01
C LEU A 56 26.37 -6.55 8.23
N ILE A 57 27.40 -5.84 8.66
CA ILE A 57 28.72 -6.40 8.95
C ILE A 57 28.88 -6.60 10.45
N GLN A 58 29.04 -7.85 10.89
CA GLN A 58 29.14 -8.19 12.31
C GLN A 58 30.55 -7.96 12.87
N GLY A 59 30.65 -7.45 14.10
CA GLY A 59 31.90 -7.33 14.85
C GLY A 59 32.91 -6.27 14.37
N GLN A 60 32.53 -5.32 13.51
CA GLN A 60 33.41 -4.25 12.97
C GLN A 60 33.13 -2.83 13.52
N GLY A 61 32.26 -2.69 14.51
CA GLY A 61 31.90 -1.39 15.10
C GLY A 61 33.08 -0.65 15.76
N PRO A 62 33.00 0.69 15.85
CA PRO A 62 34.08 1.57 16.30
C PRO A 62 34.51 1.36 17.76
N ASN A 63 33.78 0.53 18.52
CA ASN A 63 34.08 0.22 19.91
C ASN A 63 35.13 -0.90 20.08
N GLY A 64 35.63 -1.48 18.99
CA GLY A 64 36.77 -2.40 18.99
C GLY A 64 36.52 -3.76 19.65
N ARG A 65 35.26 -4.18 19.77
CA ARG A 65 34.87 -5.46 20.38
C ARG A 65 34.57 -6.50 19.30
N SER A 66 34.93 -7.75 19.54
CA SER A 66 34.69 -8.88 18.64
C SER A 66 33.44 -9.69 18.99
N ASP A 67 32.48 -9.08 19.71
CA ASP A 67 31.19 -9.69 20.06
C ASP A 67 30.11 -9.39 19.00
N LYS A 68 29.07 -10.23 18.96
CA LYS A 68 27.94 -10.15 17.98
C LYS A 68 27.05 -8.90 18.14
N THR A 69 27.43 -7.99 19.03
CA THR A 69 26.77 -6.74 19.38
C THR A 69 27.51 -5.51 18.86
N ASN A 70 28.74 -5.64 18.37
CA ASN A 70 29.52 -4.54 17.81
C ASN A 70 29.43 -4.54 16.26
N ASN A 71 28.20 -4.45 15.74
CA ASN A 71 27.92 -4.54 14.30
C ASN A 71 27.97 -3.14 13.64
N VAL A 72 27.98 -3.11 12.31
CA VAL A 72 27.86 -1.88 11.51
C VAL A 72 27.01 -2.12 10.27
N VAL A 73 26.49 -1.05 9.69
CA VAL A 73 25.82 -1.10 8.38
C VAL A 73 26.77 -0.56 7.31
N GLU A 74 27.12 -1.37 6.33
CA GLU A 74 27.90 -0.93 5.18
C GLU A 74 26.97 -0.56 4.02
N LEU A 75 27.07 0.70 3.59
CA LEU A 75 26.45 1.19 2.35
C LEU A 75 27.46 1.05 1.20
N VAL A 76 26.99 0.60 0.04
CA VAL A 76 27.78 0.49 -1.19
C VAL A 76 27.07 1.26 -2.30
N ALA A 77 27.77 2.13 -3.02
CA ALA A 77 27.19 2.88 -4.13
C ALA A 77 28.22 3.21 -5.21
N GLY A 78 27.74 3.39 -6.44
CA GLY A 78 28.47 3.93 -7.58
C GLY A 78 28.21 3.23 -8.91
N GLU A 79 28.79 3.80 -9.96
CA GLU A 79 28.77 3.25 -11.32
C GLU A 79 30.11 2.57 -11.63
N ALA A 80 30.08 1.28 -11.95
CA ALA A 80 31.29 0.52 -12.26
C ALA A 80 31.31 0.03 -13.72
N HIS A 81 32.10 0.68 -14.57
CA HIS A 81 32.53 0.11 -15.86
C HIS A 81 33.66 -0.92 -15.65
N HIS A 82 33.79 -1.86 -16.58
CA HIS A 82 34.74 -2.98 -16.48
C HIS A 82 36.21 -2.53 -16.27
N GLY A 83 36.93 -3.22 -15.36
CA GLY A 83 38.39 -3.19 -15.30
C GLY A 83 39.03 -2.67 -14.00
N THR A 84 38.26 -2.25 -13.00
CA THR A 84 38.81 -1.88 -11.67
C THR A 84 38.74 -3.04 -10.67
N ALA A 85 39.44 -2.92 -9.53
CA ALA A 85 39.61 -4.00 -8.54
C ALA A 85 38.33 -4.42 -7.76
N PHE A 86 37.17 -3.89 -8.13
CA PHE A 86 35.86 -4.27 -7.59
C PHE A 86 35.18 -5.23 -8.57
N SER A 87 35.35 -6.53 -8.34
CA SER A 87 34.79 -7.58 -9.22
C SER A 87 33.30 -7.81 -8.95
N LYS A 88 32.46 -6.85 -9.37
CA LYS A 88 31.00 -6.94 -9.63
C LYS A 88 30.51 -5.58 -10.18
N ARG A 89 29.45 -5.59 -10.99
CA ARG A 89 28.87 -4.37 -11.59
C ARG A 89 27.92 -3.71 -10.60
N LEU A 90 28.28 -2.54 -10.10
CA LEU A 90 27.40 -1.71 -9.27
C LEU A 90 26.48 -0.86 -10.15
N VAL A 91 25.20 -0.79 -9.77
CA VAL A 91 24.12 -0.11 -10.53
C VAL A 91 23.43 0.98 -9.69
N PHE A 92 23.63 1.00 -8.36
CA PHE A 92 23.04 1.99 -7.46
C PHE A 92 23.96 3.21 -7.32
N THR A 93 23.59 4.37 -7.89
CA THR A 93 24.30 5.65 -7.69
C THR A 93 24.18 6.17 -6.25
N SER A 94 23.19 5.69 -5.49
CA SER A 94 23.06 5.89 -4.05
C SER A 94 22.50 4.66 -3.34
N SER A 95 22.87 4.51 -2.07
CA SER A 95 22.32 3.51 -1.15
C SER A 95 22.06 4.17 0.21
N SER A 96 21.01 3.77 0.92
CA SER A 96 20.53 4.48 2.11
C SER A 96 20.10 3.54 3.23
N ILE A 97 20.16 4.07 4.45
CA ILE A 97 19.49 3.52 5.62
C ILE A 97 18.67 4.61 6.31
N SER A 98 17.44 4.29 6.68
CA SER A 98 16.47 5.22 7.26
C SER A 98 15.68 4.61 8.41
N THR A 99 15.10 5.45 9.27
CA THR A 99 14.20 5.04 10.36
C THR A 99 13.22 6.15 10.71
N TRP A 100 12.09 5.83 11.33
CA TRP A 100 11.06 6.80 11.73
C TRP A 100 11.20 7.19 13.21
N LEU A 101 11.21 8.49 13.48
CA LEU A 101 11.13 9.05 14.83
C LEU A 101 9.77 9.68 15.10
N ASN A 102 9.11 9.21 16.16
CA ASN A 102 7.92 9.82 16.76
C ASN A 102 8.32 10.60 18.03
N GLY A 103 7.46 11.52 18.48
CA GLY A 103 7.73 12.33 19.68
C GLY A 103 8.69 13.51 19.43
N LEU A 104 8.77 13.99 18.19
CA LEU A 104 9.44 15.25 17.87
C LEU A 104 8.56 16.43 18.28
N PHE A 105 9.16 17.56 18.64
CA PHE A 105 8.44 18.80 18.88
C PHE A 105 8.57 19.74 17.68
N ALA A 106 7.44 20.13 17.08
CA ALA A 106 7.44 21.09 15.97
C ALA A 106 8.12 22.42 16.39
N SER A 107 8.90 22.99 15.45
CA SER A 107 9.75 24.16 15.65
C SER A 107 10.88 24.01 16.68
N LYS A 108 11.17 22.81 17.21
CA LYS A 108 12.43 22.54 17.93
C LYS A 108 13.57 22.19 16.97
N THR A 109 14.78 22.52 17.40
CA THR A 109 16.03 22.15 16.75
C THR A 109 16.57 20.85 17.35
N TYR A 110 16.90 19.90 16.49
CA TYR A 110 17.50 18.62 16.82
C TYR A 110 18.86 18.49 16.14
N THR A 111 19.81 17.90 16.85
CA THR A 111 21.12 17.51 16.33
C THR A 111 21.02 16.08 15.79
N VAL A 112 21.35 15.87 14.51
CA VAL A 112 21.46 14.56 13.89
C VAL A 112 22.95 14.21 13.76
N SER A 113 23.34 13.04 14.24
CA SER A 113 24.74 12.61 14.19
C SER A 113 24.90 11.10 13.97
N PHE A 114 26.02 10.71 13.35
CA PHE A 114 26.42 9.33 13.15
C PHE A 114 27.95 9.22 13.02
N ARG A 115 28.47 8.01 13.19
CA ARG A 115 29.85 7.64 12.87
C ARG A 115 29.92 6.99 11.50
N TYR A 116 31.00 7.23 10.77
CA TYR A 116 31.21 6.62 9.45
C TYR A 116 32.68 6.30 9.19
N ALA A 117 32.97 5.25 8.42
CA ALA A 117 34.31 4.90 7.98
C ALA A 117 34.31 4.53 6.49
N VAL A 118 35.15 5.22 5.70
CA VAL A 118 35.31 4.95 4.26
C VAL A 118 36.20 3.73 4.08
N ILE A 119 35.59 2.60 3.73
CA ILE A 119 36.28 1.31 3.52
C ILE A 119 36.92 1.26 2.14
N ALA A 120 36.28 1.89 1.16
CA ALA A 120 36.84 2.10 -0.16
C ALA A 120 36.24 3.33 -0.84
N SER A 121 37.01 3.99 -1.71
CA SER A 121 36.47 4.88 -2.74
C SER A 121 37.38 4.91 -3.95
N THR A 122 36.84 4.78 -5.16
CA THR A 122 37.64 4.72 -6.40
C THR A 122 38.15 6.08 -6.86
N LYS A 123 37.51 7.19 -6.43
CA LYS A 123 37.67 8.51 -7.04
C LYS A 123 37.43 9.62 -6.02
N THR A 124 38.48 10.38 -5.70
CA THR A 124 38.39 11.58 -4.86
C THR A 124 37.33 12.56 -5.40
N ASN A 125 36.59 13.22 -4.51
CA ASN A 125 35.54 14.20 -4.85
C ASN A 125 34.30 13.62 -5.59
N ALA A 126 34.13 12.29 -5.63
CA ALA A 126 32.98 11.67 -6.31
C ALA A 126 31.84 11.24 -5.38
N CYS A 127 32.15 10.76 -4.17
CA CYS A 127 31.16 10.21 -3.23
C CYS A 127 31.16 10.92 -1.87
N GLN A 128 29.99 11.01 -1.22
CA GLN A 128 29.78 11.55 0.13
C GLN A 128 28.55 10.89 0.79
N ILE A 129 28.36 11.03 2.10
CA ILE A 129 27.05 10.74 2.74
C ILE A 129 26.28 12.05 2.90
N GLN A 130 24.98 12.01 2.60
CA GLN A 130 24.01 13.06 2.87
C GLN A 130 23.06 12.63 3.99
N ALA A 131 22.80 13.51 4.95
CA ALA A 131 21.93 13.27 6.09
C ALA A 131 20.61 14.03 5.89
N TYR A 132 19.48 13.34 6.00
CA TYR A 132 18.14 13.92 5.83
C TYR A 132 17.27 13.70 7.07
N MET A 133 16.34 14.61 7.29
CA MET A 133 15.22 14.44 8.21
C MET A 133 13.92 14.81 7.50
N GLY A 134 13.02 13.84 7.34
CA GLY A 134 11.96 13.89 6.34
C GLY A 134 12.55 14.10 4.94
N LEU A 135 12.07 15.13 4.25
CA LEU A 135 12.58 15.59 2.94
C LEU A 135 13.66 16.68 3.05
N SER A 136 14.05 17.11 4.27
CA SER A 136 14.98 18.23 4.46
C SER A 136 16.41 17.75 4.69
N LEU A 137 17.35 18.26 3.89
CA LEU A 137 18.78 18.00 4.06
C LEU A 137 19.29 18.64 5.37
N VAL A 138 19.79 17.80 6.28
CA VAL A 138 20.47 18.22 7.51
C VAL A 138 21.93 18.59 7.22
N GLY A 139 22.57 17.91 6.26
CA GLY A 139 23.92 18.24 5.82
C GLY A 139 24.56 17.12 5.00
N SER A 140 25.84 17.27 4.69
CA SER A 140 26.64 16.24 4.02
C SER A 140 27.99 16.10 4.71
N THR A 141 28.58 14.90 4.64
CA THR A 141 30.01 14.74 4.94
C THR A 141 30.83 15.51 3.89
N PRO A 142 32.12 15.80 4.14
CA PRO A 142 33.05 16.06 3.06
C PRO A 142 33.01 14.92 2.02
N PHE A 143 33.28 15.23 0.76
CA PHE A 143 33.53 14.18 -0.23
C PHE A 143 34.75 13.36 0.17
N PHE A 144 34.70 12.07 -0.13
CA PHE A 144 35.74 11.14 0.28
C PHE A 144 37.02 11.29 -0.58
N PRO A 145 38.21 11.06 0.02
CA PRO A 145 39.42 10.79 -0.74
C PRO A 145 39.33 9.39 -1.38
N GLN A 146 40.13 9.16 -2.42
CA GLN A 146 40.34 7.82 -2.97
C GLN A 146 40.97 6.90 -1.90
N VAL A 147 40.38 5.71 -1.69
CA VAL A 147 40.79 4.69 -0.71
C VAL A 147 40.74 3.30 -1.37
N THR A 148 41.86 2.60 -1.37
CA THR A 148 41.99 1.23 -1.90
C THR A 148 41.75 0.20 -0.80
N VAL A 149 41.03 -0.88 -1.12
CA VAL A 149 40.74 -1.97 -0.17
C VAL A 149 42.05 -2.61 0.34
N GLY A 150 42.16 -2.77 1.67
CA GLY A 150 43.27 -3.47 2.34
C GLY A 150 44.22 -2.59 3.16
N ALA A 151 44.00 -1.27 3.21
CA ALA A 151 44.88 -0.35 3.94
C ALA A 151 44.43 -0.09 5.40
N SER A 152 44.98 -0.86 6.35
CA SER A 152 44.79 -0.69 7.82
C SER A 152 43.35 -0.89 8.35
N PRO A 153 43.13 -0.96 9.68
CA PRO A 153 41.78 -0.92 10.25
C PRO A 153 41.04 0.39 9.89
N PRO A 154 39.70 0.36 9.78
CA PRO A 154 38.91 1.49 9.33
C PRO A 154 39.03 2.72 10.25
N THR A 155 39.39 3.86 9.67
CA THR A 155 39.43 5.16 10.38
C THR A 155 38.02 5.72 10.49
N TRP A 156 37.49 5.72 11.72
CA TRP A 156 36.16 6.23 12.02
C TRP A 156 36.14 7.75 12.16
N LEU A 157 35.30 8.38 11.34
CA LEU A 157 34.95 9.80 11.36
C LEU A 157 33.56 9.98 12.00
N SER A 158 33.13 11.23 12.17
CA SER A 158 31.81 11.55 12.73
C SER A 158 31.15 12.69 11.96
N PHE A 159 29.88 12.54 11.66
CA PHE A 159 29.00 13.59 11.16
C PHE A 159 28.14 14.09 12.32
N SER A 160 27.91 15.41 12.40
CA SER A 160 26.93 16.02 13.30
C SER A 160 26.49 17.36 12.71
N ASN A 161 25.19 17.58 12.57
CA ASN A 161 24.64 18.90 12.24
C ASN A 161 23.22 19.06 12.80
N ILE A 162 22.72 20.30 12.83
CA ILE A 162 21.42 20.66 13.40
C ILE A 162 20.34 20.91 12.34
N ILE A 163 19.08 20.57 12.65
CA ILE A 163 17.91 20.89 11.84
C ILE A 163 16.70 21.23 12.72
N THR A 164 15.85 22.15 12.25
CA THR A 164 14.58 22.50 12.92
C THR A 164 13.42 21.78 12.25
N VAL A 165 12.67 20.99 13.03
CA VAL A 165 11.63 20.08 12.51
C VAL A 165 10.26 20.75 12.44
N ARG A 166 9.42 20.30 11.50
CA ARG A 166 8.11 20.94 11.22
C ARG A 166 6.89 20.17 11.77
N GLY A 167 7.07 18.98 12.32
CA GLY A 167 5.97 18.10 12.76
C GLY A 167 6.32 17.23 13.97
N GLY A 168 5.33 16.44 14.42
CA GLY A 168 5.44 15.54 15.59
C GLY A 168 6.22 14.24 15.35
N SER A 169 6.49 13.93 14.09
CA SER A 169 7.30 12.79 13.66
C SER A 169 8.08 13.14 12.38
N SER A 170 9.13 12.38 12.09
CA SER A 170 9.91 12.51 10.87
C SER A 170 10.78 11.26 10.64
N SER A 171 11.02 10.91 9.38
CA SER A 171 12.08 9.96 9.06
C SER A 171 13.47 10.59 9.28
N VAL A 172 14.48 9.78 9.54
CA VAL A 172 15.90 10.15 9.59
C VAL A 172 16.61 9.24 8.62
N GLN A 173 17.45 9.79 7.75
CA GLN A 173 18.06 9.02 6.66
C GLN A 173 19.54 9.36 6.51
N ALA A 174 20.38 8.35 6.30
CA ALA A 174 21.77 8.50 5.86
C ALA A 174 21.90 7.87 4.47
N ILE A 175 22.17 8.70 3.46
CA ILE A 175 22.24 8.32 2.05
C ILE A 175 23.70 8.44 1.60
N LEU A 176 24.36 7.32 1.31
CA LEU A 176 25.59 7.31 0.55
C LEU A 176 25.25 7.67 -0.90
N TYR A 177 25.86 8.71 -1.45
CA TYR A 177 25.63 9.19 -2.81
C TYR A 177 26.96 9.34 -3.56
N CYS A 178 27.01 8.79 -4.78
CA CYS A 178 28.15 8.85 -5.69
C CYS A 178 27.76 9.50 -7.02
N ARG A 179 28.63 10.40 -7.52
CA ARG A 179 28.55 10.99 -8.86
C ARG A 179 29.26 10.11 -9.88
N SER A 180 28.88 10.25 -11.15
CA SER A 180 29.25 9.34 -12.24
C SER A 180 30.73 8.94 -12.30
N GLY A 181 30.96 7.64 -12.49
CA GLY A 181 32.27 6.97 -12.42
C GLY A 181 32.95 7.02 -11.05
N GLY A 182 32.24 7.37 -9.98
CA GLY A 182 32.64 7.20 -8.59
C GLY A 182 32.00 5.98 -7.98
N VAL A 183 32.76 5.24 -7.17
CA VAL A 183 32.30 4.11 -6.35
C VAL A 183 32.83 4.28 -4.94
N ALA A 184 32.03 3.92 -3.93
CA ALA A 184 32.44 3.87 -2.53
C ALA A 184 31.78 2.73 -1.74
N ARG A 185 32.48 2.25 -0.71
CA ARG A 185 31.97 1.39 0.36
C ARG A 185 32.20 2.11 1.68
N VAL A 186 31.15 2.33 2.48
CA VAL A 186 31.22 3.13 3.70
C VAL A 186 30.41 2.46 4.82
N GLN A 187 31.06 2.19 5.94
CA GLN A 187 30.41 1.66 7.14
C GLN A 187 29.84 2.81 7.98
N LEU A 188 28.66 2.59 8.56
CA LEU A 188 27.90 3.48 9.44
C LEU A 188 27.69 2.82 10.81
N ASP A 189 27.70 3.66 11.85
CA ASP A 189 27.39 3.28 13.23
C ASP A 189 26.84 4.50 14.01
N SER A 190 26.27 4.27 15.20
CA SER A 190 25.92 5.28 16.20
C SER A 190 24.97 6.39 15.67
N ILE A 191 24.01 6.03 14.82
CA ILE A 191 23.01 6.98 14.29
C ILE A 191 22.11 7.45 15.44
N SER A 192 22.03 8.76 15.64
CA SER A 192 21.30 9.37 16.76
C SER A 192 20.72 10.74 16.42
N VAL A 193 19.62 11.06 17.09
CA VAL A 193 18.96 12.37 17.07
C VAL A 193 18.74 12.83 18.50
N ILE A 194 19.06 14.09 18.81
CA ILE A 194 19.06 14.62 20.18
C ILE A 194 18.51 16.07 20.15
N ASP A 195 17.60 16.44 21.07
CA ASP A 195 17.16 17.85 21.20
C ASP A 195 18.37 18.72 21.54
N THR A 196 18.67 19.70 20.68
CA THR A 196 19.90 20.49 20.77
C THR A 196 20.02 21.28 22.10
N SER A 197 18.91 21.49 22.82
CA SER A 197 18.94 22.12 24.15
C SER A 197 19.65 21.31 25.24
N THR A 198 19.95 20.02 25.02
CA THR A 198 20.73 19.20 25.99
C THR A 198 22.25 19.32 25.83
N ILE A 199 22.75 19.94 24.76
CA ILE A 199 24.19 19.95 24.43
C ILE A 199 24.99 21.01 25.24
N ALA A 200 24.30 21.91 25.95
CA ALA A 200 24.90 23.05 26.63
C ALA A 200 25.65 22.76 27.95
N THR A 201 26.23 21.55 28.17
CA THR A 201 26.90 21.22 29.44
C THR A 201 28.08 20.21 29.38
N THR A 202 29.03 20.36 28.44
CA THR A 202 30.28 19.53 28.43
C THR A 202 31.55 20.28 28.01
N SER A 203 31.76 21.51 28.50
CA SER A 203 33.02 22.25 28.34
C SER A 203 34.04 21.93 29.45
N SER A 204 34.68 20.75 29.38
CA SER A 204 35.77 20.37 30.31
C SER A 204 37.15 20.82 29.81
N THR A 205 37.55 22.01 30.28
CA THR A 205 38.91 22.52 30.53
C THR A 205 40.09 21.84 29.82
N SER A 206 40.80 22.60 28.97
CA SER A 206 42.13 22.23 28.47
C SER A 206 43.22 22.41 29.54
N SER A 207 44.25 21.57 29.49
CA SER A 207 45.54 21.78 30.17
C SER A 207 46.65 21.50 29.17
N ALA A 208 47.56 22.47 28.99
CA ALA A 208 48.56 22.43 27.93
C ALA A 208 49.95 22.05 28.44
N THR A 209 50.67 21.26 27.65
CA THR A 209 52.14 21.12 27.72
C THR A 209 52.68 21.20 26.30
N SER A 210 53.78 21.91 26.08
CA SER A 210 54.23 22.29 24.73
C SER A 210 55.56 21.66 24.33
N THR A 211 55.69 21.36 23.03
CA THR A 211 56.98 21.20 22.34
C THR A 211 56.90 21.76 20.91
N LYS A 212 57.80 22.69 20.60
CA LYS A 212 58.23 23.13 19.25
C LYS A 212 59.49 22.31 18.87
N PRO A 213 60.13 22.41 17.66
CA PRO A 213 59.85 23.26 16.48
C PRO A 213 59.82 22.41 15.15
N THR A 214 59.99 22.86 13.88
CA THR A 214 60.54 24.09 13.25
C THR A 214 60.05 24.26 11.78
N THR A 215 60.31 25.42 11.14
CA THR A 215 60.40 25.69 9.66
C THR A 215 59.18 25.34 8.77
N SER A 216 58.39 26.32 8.27
CA SER A 216 58.60 27.21 7.07
C SER A 216 58.47 26.47 5.72
N VAL A 217 57.78 26.95 4.67
CA VAL A 217 57.58 28.32 4.12
C VAL A 217 56.10 28.46 3.66
N ALA A 218 55.33 29.51 3.99
CA ALA A 218 55.07 30.74 3.20
C ALA A 218 54.62 30.52 1.72
N SER A 219 53.68 31.29 1.13
CA SER A 219 52.97 32.50 1.61
C SER A 219 51.71 32.85 0.78
N SER A 220 50.78 33.59 1.40
CA SER A 220 49.91 34.67 0.82
C SER A 220 48.90 34.34 -0.31
N SER A 221 47.70 34.92 -0.38
CA SER A 221 46.95 35.85 0.52
C SER A 221 45.48 35.92 0.03
N SER A 222 44.47 35.96 0.91
CA SER A 222 43.76 37.16 1.43
C SER A 222 43.13 38.07 0.34
N SER A 223 41.95 38.68 0.49
CA SER A 223 40.81 38.59 1.45
C SER A 223 39.61 39.38 0.81
N THR A 224 38.45 39.73 1.40
CA THR A 224 37.99 39.85 2.80
C THR A 224 36.44 39.79 2.83
N ILE A 225 35.84 39.49 3.99
CA ILE A 225 34.38 39.61 4.24
C ILE A 225 34.04 41.04 4.69
N ILE A 226 32.92 41.60 4.24
CA ILE A 226 32.20 42.68 4.93
C ILE A 226 30.70 42.33 4.97
N SER A 227 30.07 42.52 6.14
CA SER A 227 28.64 42.33 6.36
C SER A 227 27.98 43.67 6.69
N THR A 228 26.76 43.92 6.21
CA THR A 228 25.89 44.99 6.75
C THR A 228 24.44 44.55 6.89
N THR A 229 23.87 44.99 8.01
CA THR A 229 22.56 44.68 8.60
C THR A 229 21.32 45.19 7.85
N SER A 230 20.17 44.64 8.23
CA SER A 230 18.81 44.97 7.80
C SER A 230 18.34 46.41 8.08
N SER A 231 17.29 46.84 7.37
CA SER A 231 16.28 47.78 7.88
C SER A 231 14.94 47.61 7.14
N VAL A 232 13.82 48.00 7.77
CA VAL A 232 12.44 47.88 7.25
C VAL A 232 11.78 49.26 7.27
N ILE A 233 11.13 49.68 6.17
CA ILE A 233 10.20 50.82 6.11
C ILE A 233 9.03 50.48 5.18
N SER A 234 7.81 50.93 5.55
CA SER A 234 6.57 50.69 4.80
C SER A 234 5.85 52.00 4.46
N SER A 235 5.46 52.17 3.19
CA SER A 235 4.54 53.21 2.68
C SER A 235 4.32 52.96 1.18
N SER A 236 3.19 53.16 0.52
CA SER A 236 1.76 53.40 0.79
C SER A 236 1.17 53.84 -0.57
N SER A 237 -0.11 53.58 -0.85
CA SER A 237 -0.71 53.78 -2.19
C SER A 237 -1.05 55.23 -2.57
N VAL A 238 -1.06 55.51 -3.89
CA VAL A 238 -2.02 56.41 -4.57
C VAL A 238 -2.36 55.81 -5.95
N ALA A 239 -3.55 56.08 -6.50
CA ALA A 239 -4.02 55.56 -7.79
C ALA A 239 -4.74 56.62 -8.63
N SER A 240 -4.77 56.44 -9.96
CA SER A 240 -5.69 57.01 -10.96
C SER A 240 -5.62 56.11 -12.22
N ALA A 241 -6.64 55.51 -12.84
CA ALA A 241 -8.10 55.73 -12.99
C ALA A 241 -8.51 56.51 -14.26
N ILE A 242 -9.71 56.16 -14.79
CA ILE A 242 -10.43 56.61 -16.01
C ILE A 242 -10.39 55.59 -17.19
N SER A 243 -11.46 55.30 -17.96
CA SER A 243 -12.85 54.86 -17.61
C SER A 243 -13.78 54.77 -18.85
N SER A 244 -14.31 53.57 -19.16
CA SER A 244 -15.58 53.29 -19.91
C SER A 244 -15.79 51.75 -19.90
N THR A 245 -16.89 51.08 -19.51
CA THR A 245 -18.35 51.21 -19.76
C THR A 245 -18.70 51.09 -21.27
N SER A 246 -19.66 50.27 -21.75
CA SER A 246 -20.90 49.76 -21.12
C SER A 246 -21.49 48.44 -21.69
N THR A 247 -21.97 47.57 -20.79
CA THR A 247 -23.18 46.68 -20.85
C THR A 247 -23.85 46.21 -22.17
N SER A 248 -23.93 44.86 -22.30
CA SER A 248 -25.17 44.03 -22.39
C SER A 248 -25.94 43.73 -23.70
N THR A 249 -26.72 42.64 -23.61
CA THR A 249 -27.84 42.15 -24.46
C THR A 249 -27.52 41.40 -25.77
N ALA A 250 -28.53 40.68 -26.30
CA ALA A 250 -28.38 39.48 -27.13
C ALA A 250 -29.38 39.41 -28.30
N SER A 251 -29.32 38.30 -29.05
CA SER A 251 -30.31 37.76 -30.01
C SER A 251 -30.29 38.24 -31.47
N SER A 252 -29.85 37.32 -32.35
CA SER A 252 -30.46 36.90 -33.64
C SER A 252 -30.95 37.90 -34.70
N SER A 253 -30.47 37.70 -35.95
CA SER A 253 -31.33 37.70 -37.16
C SER A 253 -30.67 36.92 -38.32
N THR A 254 -31.38 36.70 -39.44
CA THR A 254 -31.15 35.58 -40.37
C THR A 254 -31.27 35.98 -41.87
N SER A 255 -31.32 34.96 -42.76
CA SER A 255 -31.76 34.95 -44.19
C SER A 255 -30.63 35.06 -45.24
N SER A 256 -30.67 34.37 -46.39
CA SER A 256 -31.58 33.35 -46.99
C SER A 256 -30.73 32.22 -47.65
N GLY A 257 -31.20 31.07 -48.14
CA GLY A 257 -32.52 30.44 -48.41
C GLY A 257 -32.26 28.97 -48.86
N THR A 258 -32.90 28.27 -49.80
CA THR A 258 -34.27 28.12 -50.41
C THR A 258 -34.08 27.25 -51.68
N SER A 259 -34.91 26.30 -52.13
CA SER A 259 -36.17 25.65 -51.70
C SER A 259 -36.48 24.51 -52.71
N LEU A 260 -37.25 23.44 -52.50
CA LEU A 260 -38.15 23.02 -51.40
C LEU A 260 -37.89 21.50 -51.08
N SER A 261 -38.76 20.47 -50.92
CA SER A 261 -40.20 20.22 -51.11
C SER A 261 -40.74 19.09 -50.19
N SER A 262 -42.05 19.16 -49.91
CA SER A 262 -43.06 18.13 -49.51
C SER A 262 -42.71 16.64 -49.21
N SER A 263 -43.36 15.95 -48.24
CA SER A 263 -44.30 16.36 -47.17
C SER A 263 -44.72 15.19 -46.22
N THR A 264 -45.17 15.52 -44.99
CA THR A 264 -46.07 14.77 -44.06
C THR A 264 -45.63 13.40 -43.47
N GLY A 265 -45.80 13.09 -42.16
CA GLY A 265 -46.27 13.91 -41.02
C GLY A 265 -46.50 13.12 -39.69
N THR A 266 -46.57 13.84 -38.55
CA THR A 266 -47.17 13.46 -37.22
C THR A 266 -46.61 12.29 -36.37
N SER A 267 -45.69 12.63 -35.46
CA SER A 267 -45.81 12.59 -33.96
C SER A 267 -46.04 11.30 -33.10
N THR A 268 -45.22 11.24 -32.03
CA THR A 268 -45.48 10.86 -30.61
C THR A 268 -45.51 9.40 -30.06
N ILE A 269 -44.58 9.17 -29.11
CA ILE A 269 -44.74 8.57 -27.74
C ILE A 269 -44.74 7.02 -27.54
N SER A 270 -43.65 6.56 -26.89
CA SER A 270 -43.50 5.54 -25.83
C SER A 270 -43.94 4.05 -25.93
N SER A 271 -43.05 3.21 -25.38
CA SER A 271 -43.29 2.09 -24.41
C SER A 271 -43.32 0.60 -24.83
N THR A 272 -42.44 -0.16 -24.15
CA THR A 272 -42.59 -1.54 -23.58
C THR A 272 -42.72 -2.85 -24.40
N THR A 273 -42.02 -3.87 -23.85
CA THR A 273 -42.34 -5.33 -23.74
C THR A 273 -42.20 -6.33 -24.91
N GLN A 274 -41.21 -7.23 -24.72
CA GLN A 274 -41.19 -8.72 -24.84
C GLN A 274 -41.63 -9.50 -26.11
N LEU A 275 -40.67 -10.35 -26.55
CA LEU A 275 -40.73 -11.75 -27.04
C LEU A 275 -42.04 -12.36 -27.62
N SER A 276 -41.93 -13.11 -28.74
CA SER A 276 -41.85 -14.60 -28.71
C SER A 276 -41.82 -15.31 -30.09
N SER A 277 -40.92 -16.32 -30.26
CA SER A 277 -41.02 -17.51 -31.16
C SER A 277 -41.06 -17.27 -32.70
N SER A 278 -40.84 -18.24 -33.62
CA SER A 278 -40.45 -19.69 -33.64
C SER A 278 -39.61 -19.98 -34.91
N THR A 279 -38.88 -21.10 -35.13
CA THR A 279 -39.36 -22.42 -35.69
C THR A 279 -38.09 -23.24 -36.09
N ALA A 280 -37.67 -24.36 -35.45
CA ALA A 280 -38.00 -25.79 -35.61
C ALA A 280 -37.22 -26.62 -36.68
N GLY A 281 -36.92 -27.91 -36.39
CA GLY A 281 -36.20 -28.88 -37.26
C GLY A 281 -35.22 -29.83 -36.51
N THR A 282 -35.65 -30.89 -35.78
CA THR A 282 -35.90 -32.30 -36.22
C THR A 282 -34.61 -33.04 -36.69
N VAL A 283 -34.15 -34.18 -36.13
CA VAL A 283 -34.63 -35.58 -36.31
C VAL A 283 -34.11 -36.57 -35.21
N THR A 284 -34.86 -37.67 -35.00
CA THR A 284 -34.74 -38.90 -34.15
C THR A 284 -33.45 -39.78 -34.26
N SER A 285 -33.12 -40.82 -33.45
CA SER A 285 -33.65 -41.55 -32.23
C SER A 285 -32.53 -42.49 -31.65
N SER A 286 -32.60 -43.27 -30.54
CA SER A 286 -33.54 -44.37 -30.15
C SER A 286 -33.22 -45.03 -28.77
N GLY A 287 -34.25 -45.59 -28.07
CA GLY A 287 -34.17 -46.61 -26.98
C GLY A 287 -33.83 -46.11 -25.55
N SER A 288 -34.66 -46.17 -24.48
CA SER A 288 -35.44 -47.25 -23.78
C SER A 288 -34.61 -48.02 -22.71
N VAL A 289 -35.03 -48.29 -21.46
CA VAL A 289 -36.32 -48.82 -20.93
C VAL A 289 -36.53 -48.53 -19.40
N THR A 290 -37.67 -47.90 -19.00
CA THR A 290 -38.46 -47.94 -17.71
C THR A 290 -37.80 -47.83 -16.29
N SER A 291 -38.48 -47.54 -15.16
CA SER A 291 -39.92 -47.49 -14.79
C SER A 291 -40.30 -46.45 -13.69
N SER A 292 -41.56 -45.98 -13.73
CA SER A 292 -42.48 -45.39 -12.70
C SER A 292 -42.06 -45.22 -11.22
N GLY A 293 -42.56 -44.24 -10.44
CA GLY A 293 -43.63 -43.23 -10.60
C GLY A 293 -43.85 -42.45 -9.26
N SER A 294 -44.41 -41.22 -9.14
CA SER A 294 -45.63 -40.54 -9.67
C SER A 294 -46.88 -40.68 -8.75
N VAL A 295 -47.70 -39.65 -8.41
CA VAL A 295 -47.59 -38.16 -8.50
C VAL A 295 -48.78 -37.45 -7.76
N THR A 296 -48.58 -36.21 -7.25
CA THR A 296 -49.57 -35.16 -6.81
C THR A 296 -50.72 -35.55 -5.83
N SER A 297 -51.72 -34.75 -5.41
CA SER A 297 -52.29 -33.41 -5.78
C SER A 297 -53.26 -32.90 -4.66
N SER A 298 -53.75 -31.64 -4.56
CA SER A 298 -53.29 -30.28 -4.92
C SER A 298 -54.38 -29.21 -4.59
N SER A 299 -54.01 -27.93 -4.32
CA SER A 299 -54.85 -26.67 -4.40
C SER A 299 -56.11 -26.54 -3.48
N SER A 300 -56.65 -25.34 -3.11
CA SER A 300 -56.20 -23.92 -3.16
C SER A 300 -57.18 -22.94 -2.46
N ILE A 301 -56.68 -21.79 -1.94
CA ILE A 301 -57.34 -20.45 -1.79
C ILE A 301 -58.59 -20.28 -0.88
N ALA A 302 -58.52 -19.35 0.09
CA ALA A 302 -59.51 -18.26 0.34
C ALA A 302 -59.09 -17.32 1.51
N THR A 303 -59.49 -16.04 1.49
CA THR A 303 -59.30 -15.06 2.58
C THR A 303 -60.52 -14.13 2.73
N SER A 304 -60.96 -13.81 3.97
CA SER A 304 -61.83 -12.65 4.30
C SER A 304 -61.96 -12.36 5.81
N SER A 305 -61.26 -11.31 6.26
CA SER A 305 -61.72 -10.20 7.13
C SER A 305 -62.85 -10.33 8.21
N VAL A 306 -62.46 -9.93 9.44
CA VAL A 306 -63.08 -8.83 10.27
C VAL A 306 -64.12 -9.15 11.39
N VAL A 307 -64.15 -8.22 12.37
CA VAL A 307 -65.01 -8.01 13.56
C VAL A 307 -64.50 -8.50 14.93
N THR A 308 -64.59 -7.58 15.89
CA THR A 308 -64.24 -7.58 17.33
C THR A 308 -65.32 -8.33 18.20
N SER A 309 -65.32 -8.43 19.54
CA SER A 309 -65.00 -7.43 20.58
C SER A 309 -65.08 -7.98 22.03
N SER A 310 -64.41 -7.28 22.98
CA SER A 310 -64.76 -7.17 24.43
C SER A 310 -64.71 -8.45 25.31
N SER A 311 -64.65 -8.46 26.65
CA SER A 311 -64.19 -7.55 27.76
C SER A 311 -64.25 -8.41 29.09
N VAL A 312 -63.91 -8.03 30.34
CA VAL A 312 -63.56 -6.80 31.11
C VAL A 312 -62.51 -7.19 32.19
N THR A 313 -61.80 -6.23 32.81
CA THR A 313 -60.86 -6.43 33.95
C THR A 313 -61.40 -6.01 35.33
N SER A 314 -61.14 -6.79 36.40
CA SER A 314 -61.10 -6.35 37.83
C SER A 314 -60.59 -7.47 38.77
N SER A 315 -60.27 -7.29 40.06
CA SER A 315 -59.53 -6.24 40.81
C SER A 315 -59.28 -6.68 42.28
N GLY A 316 -58.04 -6.55 42.80
CA GLY A 316 -57.71 -6.77 44.23
C GLY A 316 -57.63 -8.25 44.69
N SER A 317 -57.17 -8.58 45.90
CA SER A 317 -56.58 -7.74 46.97
C SER A 317 -55.62 -8.56 47.89
N VAL A 318 -54.82 -7.84 48.66
CA VAL A 318 -53.77 -8.24 49.63
C VAL A 318 -54.09 -9.44 50.52
N THR A 319 -53.10 -10.33 50.73
CA THR A 319 -52.93 -11.13 51.95
C THR A 319 -51.48 -11.08 52.44
N THR A 320 -51.28 -11.15 53.77
CA THR A 320 -49.97 -11.08 54.44
C THR A 320 -49.67 -12.37 55.21
N SER A 321 -48.47 -12.94 55.05
CA SER A 321 -47.94 -14.03 55.87
C SER A 321 -46.41 -13.92 56.01
N SER A 322 -45.84 -14.59 57.03
CA SER A 322 -44.55 -14.24 57.62
C SER A 322 -43.42 -15.27 57.44
N ALA A 323 -42.24 -14.76 57.09
CA ALA A 323 -40.89 -15.12 57.56
C ALA A 323 -40.46 -16.61 57.71
N THR A 324 -39.49 -16.99 56.87
CA THR A 324 -38.23 -17.66 57.29
C THR A 324 -37.08 -17.20 56.39
N PRO A 325 -35.82 -17.14 56.87
CA PRO A 325 -34.64 -16.97 56.04
C PRO A 325 -34.07 -18.33 55.64
N ASP A 326 -33.80 -18.57 54.35
CA ASP A 326 -33.12 -19.78 53.89
C ASP A 326 -32.11 -19.48 52.76
N SER A 327 -31.09 -20.33 52.72
CA SER A 327 -30.04 -20.56 51.72
C SER A 327 -29.88 -19.58 50.54
N SER A 328 -28.67 -19.03 50.44
CA SER A 328 -28.15 -18.29 49.29
C SER A 328 -27.99 -19.19 48.06
N THR A 329 -29.09 -19.49 47.39
CA THR A 329 -29.10 -20.15 46.08
C THR A 329 -28.50 -19.18 45.06
N SER A 330 -27.46 -19.60 44.35
CA SER A 330 -26.80 -18.77 43.32
C SER A 330 -27.79 -18.40 42.22
N SER A 331 -28.20 -17.13 42.18
CA SER A 331 -29.08 -16.63 41.13
C SER A 331 -28.42 -16.78 39.77
N SER A 332 -28.94 -17.66 38.92
CA SER A 332 -28.60 -17.66 37.50
C SER A 332 -29.12 -16.34 36.91
N THR A 333 -28.26 -15.34 36.82
CA THR A 333 -28.56 -14.10 36.10
C THR A 333 -28.77 -14.45 34.63
N THR A 334 -30.04 -14.60 34.23
CA THR A 334 -30.44 -14.63 32.83
C THR A 334 -29.95 -13.34 32.19
N THR A 335 -28.90 -13.43 31.39
CA THR A 335 -28.33 -12.30 30.66
C THR A 335 -29.39 -11.75 29.72
N SER A 336 -29.94 -10.58 30.07
CA SER A 336 -30.76 -9.80 29.16
C SER A 336 -29.86 -9.29 28.04
N SER A 337 -29.84 -9.97 26.90
CA SER A 337 -29.27 -9.43 25.68
C SER A 337 -29.92 -8.06 25.41
N ALA A 338 -29.13 -7.11 24.90
CA ALA A 338 -29.61 -5.77 24.68
C ALA A 338 -30.56 -5.76 23.46
N SER A 339 -31.85 -5.95 23.72
CA SER A 339 -32.91 -5.97 22.70
C SER A 339 -32.94 -4.64 21.93
N SER A 340 -33.01 -4.75 20.59
CA SER A 340 -32.96 -3.60 19.68
C SER A 340 -31.75 -2.66 19.87
N ALA A 341 -30.64 -3.14 20.45
CA ALA A 341 -29.43 -2.36 20.64
C ALA A 341 -28.81 -1.87 19.32
N THR A 342 -28.05 -0.77 19.41
CA THR A 342 -27.27 -0.22 18.31
C THR A 342 -25.78 -0.23 18.66
N ILE A 343 -24.95 -0.78 17.76
CA ILE A 343 -23.51 -0.97 17.98
C ILE A 343 -22.78 -0.32 16.80
N ASP A 344 -21.92 0.66 17.07
CA ASP A 344 -21.05 1.25 16.04
C ASP A 344 -20.02 0.22 15.53
N SER A 345 -19.77 0.18 14.22
CA SER A 345 -18.97 -0.88 13.58
C SER A 345 -17.47 -0.78 13.79
N THR A 346 -17.00 0.25 14.48
CA THR A 346 -15.56 0.56 14.67
C THR A 346 -14.85 -0.62 15.33
N ILE A 347 -13.67 -1.00 14.83
CA ILE A 347 -12.84 -2.02 15.47
C ILE A 347 -11.88 -1.36 16.45
N LEU A 348 -11.89 -1.77 17.71
CA LEU A 348 -10.89 -1.34 18.70
C LEU A 348 -9.64 -2.22 18.58
N ILE A 349 -8.50 -1.63 18.26
CA ILE A 349 -7.19 -2.32 18.22
C ILE A 349 -6.41 -1.92 19.45
N ILE A 350 -6.03 -2.91 20.28
CA ILE A 350 -5.29 -2.70 21.52
C ILE A 350 -3.88 -3.28 21.36
N ALA A 351 -2.86 -2.44 21.54
CA ALA A 351 -1.45 -2.80 21.34
C ALA A 351 -0.53 -2.07 22.33
N SER A 352 0.74 -2.49 22.38
CA SER A 352 1.79 -1.89 23.21
C SER A 352 2.51 -0.70 22.56
N ASP A 353 2.47 -0.58 21.23
CA ASP A 353 2.98 0.57 20.46
C ASP A 353 2.31 0.72 19.07
N ASP A 354 2.61 1.83 18.39
CA ASP A 354 2.07 2.19 17.08
C ASP A 354 2.40 1.16 15.98
N TYR A 355 3.54 0.45 16.09
CA TYR A 355 3.95 -0.54 15.10
C TYR A 355 3.05 -1.77 15.19
N LEU A 356 2.87 -2.34 16.38
CA LEU A 356 1.96 -3.48 16.56
C LEU A 356 0.50 -3.11 16.27
N ALA A 357 0.07 -1.90 16.61
CA ALA A 357 -1.25 -1.39 16.22
C ALA A 357 -1.40 -1.29 14.68
N SER A 358 -0.35 -0.86 13.97
CA SER A 358 -0.30 -0.84 12.50
C SER A 358 -0.37 -2.25 11.91
N SER A 359 0.45 -3.20 12.39
CA SER A 359 0.42 -4.60 11.95
C SER A 359 -0.95 -5.26 12.13
N GLY A 360 -1.70 -4.90 13.19
CA GLY A 360 -3.09 -5.32 13.39
C GLY A 360 -4.12 -4.59 12.51
N SER A 361 -3.84 -3.36 12.07
CA SER A 361 -4.79 -2.52 11.31
C SER A 361 -4.67 -2.62 9.79
N LEU A 362 -3.52 -3.07 9.26
CA LEU A 362 -3.23 -3.07 7.82
C LEU A 362 -4.32 -3.72 6.95
N GLY A 363 -4.90 -4.83 7.40
CA GLY A 363 -6.01 -5.49 6.73
C GLY A 363 -7.32 -4.70 6.79
N LEU A 364 -7.65 -4.09 7.94
CA LEU A 364 -8.84 -3.23 8.06
C LEU A 364 -8.73 -1.99 7.14
N LEU A 365 -7.54 -1.38 7.11
CA LEU A 365 -7.21 -0.27 6.21
C LEU A 365 -7.32 -0.66 4.72
N ALA A 366 -7.00 -1.91 4.37
CA ALA A 366 -7.15 -2.44 3.02
C ALA A 366 -8.63 -2.48 2.58
N TYR A 367 -9.50 -3.06 3.42
CA TYR A 367 -10.93 -3.14 3.16
C TYR A 367 -11.66 -1.78 3.25
N GLY A 368 -11.11 -0.82 4.00
CA GLY A 368 -11.77 0.44 4.36
C GLY A 368 -12.62 0.36 5.62
N ILE A 369 -12.38 -0.63 6.50
CA ILE A 369 -13.13 -0.83 7.75
C ILE A 369 -12.63 0.19 8.80
N PRO A 370 -13.51 1.00 9.43
CA PRO A 370 -13.11 1.95 10.46
C PRO A 370 -12.54 1.26 11.72
N PHE A 371 -11.44 1.78 12.24
CA PHE A 371 -10.80 1.30 13.47
C PHE A 371 -10.29 2.45 14.36
N GLU A 372 -10.05 2.14 15.63
CA GLU A 372 -9.46 3.04 16.64
C GLU A 372 -8.31 2.31 17.35
N ASN A 373 -7.15 2.97 17.49
CA ASN A 373 -5.97 2.41 18.14
C ASN A 373 -5.89 2.85 19.60
N LEU A 374 -5.77 1.89 20.52
CA LEU A 374 -5.47 2.10 21.94
C LEU A 374 -4.05 1.58 22.23
N ILE A 375 -3.13 2.51 22.47
CA ILE A 375 -1.75 2.20 22.84
C ILE A 375 -1.64 2.13 24.37
N ILE A 376 -1.32 0.96 24.90
CA ILE A 376 -1.20 0.70 26.33
C ILE A 376 0.29 0.48 26.69
N PRO A 377 0.97 1.47 27.29
CA PRO A 377 2.37 1.33 27.71
C PRO A 377 2.51 0.40 28.92
N GLN A 378 3.75 0.02 29.28
CA GLN A 378 4.03 -0.82 30.47
C GLN A 378 3.53 -0.23 31.80
N ALA A 379 3.29 1.08 31.87
CA ALA A 379 2.69 1.72 33.04
C ALA A 379 1.15 1.51 33.15
N GLY A 380 0.53 0.91 32.13
CA GLY A 380 -0.92 0.87 31.94
C GLY A 380 -1.49 2.20 31.41
N THR A 381 -2.76 2.14 31.01
CA THR A 381 -3.64 3.30 30.76
C THR A 381 -5.09 2.83 30.89
N ASP A 382 -6.03 3.76 31.02
CA ASP A 382 -7.47 3.45 31.00
C ASP A 382 -7.94 2.98 29.62
N LEU A 383 -9.02 2.17 29.60
CA LEU A 383 -9.72 1.81 28.39
C LEU A 383 -10.59 2.99 27.88
N PRO A 384 -10.84 3.11 26.56
CA PRO A 384 -11.85 4.02 26.04
C PRO A 384 -13.25 3.59 26.51
N VAL A 385 -14.20 4.52 26.43
CA VAL A 385 -15.61 4.25 26.76
C VAL A 385 -16.17 3.23 25.77
N LEU A 386 -16.42 1.99 26.21
CA LEU A 386 -16.87 0.90 25.33
C LEU A 386 -18.35 1.05 24.91
N ASN A 387 -19.18 1.65 25.76
CA ASN A 387 -20.62 1.85 25.55
C ASN A 387 -21.10 3.14 26.24
N SER A 388 -22.14 3.79 25.70
CA SER A 388 -22.73 5.00 26.30
C SER A 388 -24.09 4.76 27.00
N SER A 389 -24.70 3.60 26.80
CA SER A 389 -25.86 3.10 27.54
C SER A 389 -25.81 1.57 27.60
N SER A 390 -26.82 0.92 28.18
CA SER A 390 -27.01 -0.55 28.07
C SER A 390 -27.40 -1.01 26.65
N THR A 391 -27.71 -0.11 25.73
CA THR A 391 -28.19 -0.40 24.36
C THR A 391 -27.38 0.29 23.26
N GLN A 392 -26.33 1.06 23.59
CA GLN A 392 -25.47 1.75 22.63
C GLN A 392 -23.99 1.38 22.84
N GLY A 393 -23.49 0.46 22.01
CA GLY A 393 -22.07 0.08 21.96
C GLY A 393 -21.28 0.93 20.95
N ARG A 394 -19.97 1.11 21.20
CA ARG A 394 -19.07 1.95 20.37
C ARG A 394 -18.11 1.18 19.48
N TYR A 395 -17.99 -0.13 19.69
CA TYR A 395 -17.06 -0.99 18.95
C TYR A 395 -17.74 -2.30 18.51
N GLY A 396 -17.67 -2.62 17.22
CA GLY A 396 -18.24 -3.83 16.63
C GLY A 396 -17.34 -5.05 16.75
N GLY A 397 -16.06 -4.84 17.05
CA GLY A 397 -15.05 -5.87 17.26
C GLY A 397 -13.87 -5.33 18.04
N ILE A 398 -13.11 -6.22 18.69
CA ILE A 398 -11.86 -5.92 19.38
C ILE A 398 -10.74 -6.77 18.79
N ILE A 399 -9.55 -6.20 18.58
CA ILE A 399 -8.32 -6.92 18.28
C ILE A 399 -7.30 -6.60 19.37
N VAL A 400 -6.62 -7.60 19.93
CA VAL A 400 -5.50 -7.40 20.87
C VAL A 400 -4.24 -8.05 20.33
N MET A 401 -3.16 -7.26 20.27
CA MET A 401 -1.82 -7.68 19.86
C MET A 401 -0.98 -8.07 21.07
N ASP A 402 -0.24 -9.18 20.97
CA ASP A 402 0.83 -9.59 21.90
C ASP A 402 0.38 -9.70 23.39
N SER A 403 -0.92 -9.91 23.64
CA SER A 403 -1.56 -9.74 24.97
C SER A 403 -1.34 -8.37 25.64
N VAL A 404 -0.77 -7.38 24.94
CA VAL A 404 -0.08 -6.21 25.52
C VAL A 404 0.88 -6.63 26.66
N SER A 405 1.68 -7.67 26.42
CA SER A 405 2.52 -8.30 27.43
C SER A 405 3.86 -7.57 27.61
N TYR A 406 4.25 -7.34 28.86
CA TYR A 406 5.53 -6.76 29.25
C TYR A 406 6.21 -7.59 30.34
N ASN A 407 7.55 -7.50 30.38
CA ASN A 407 8.36 -8.13 31.42
C ASN A 407 8.43 -7.23 32.66
N TYR A 408 7.77 -7.63 33.74
CA TYR A 408 7.88 -7.03 35.06
C TYR A 408 8.81 -7.90 35.92
N ASP A 409 10.07 -7.46 36.05
CA ASP A 409 11.11 -8.07 36.91
C ASP A 409 11.29 -9.60 36.75
N GLY A 410 11.22 -10.08 35.49
CA GLY A 410 11.33 -11.49 35.12
C GLY A 410 9.99 -12.19 34.88
N SER A 411 8.86 -11.52 35.11
CA SER A 411 7.52 -12.07 34.94
C SER A 411 6.77 -11.35 33.81
N TRP A 412 6.49 -12.07 32.72
CA TRP A 412 5.67 -11.56 31.61
C TRP A 412 4.19 -11.51 31.98
N LYS A 413 3.57 -10.33 31.86
CA LYS A 413 2.16 -10.08 32.17
C LYS A 413 1.59 -9.01 31.23
N SER A 414 0.28 -9.05 30.98
CA SER A 414 -0.41 -7.96 30.29
C SER A 414 -0.34 -6.65 31.09
N ALA A 415 -0.23 -5.51 30.40
CA ALA A 415 -0.49 -4.19 30.99
C ALA A 415 -2.00 -3.88 31.11
N ILE A 416 -2.87 -4.67 30.48
CA ILE A 416 -4.32 -4.63 30.72
C ILE A 416 -4.58 -5.37 32.04
N THR A 417 -5.11 -4.64 33.03
CA THR A 417 -5.45 -5.18 34.36
C THR A 417 -6.61 -6.18 34.29
N ASP A 418 -6.74 -7.07 35.28
CA ASP A 418 -7.83 -8.06 35.29
C ASP A 418 -9.22 -7.40 35.27
N ALA A 419 -9.40 -6.28 35.97
CA ALA A 419 -10.65 -5.51 35.94
C ALA A 419 -10.97 -4.89 34.56
N GLN A 420 -9.94 -4.54 33.78
CA GLN A 420 -10.10 -4.07 32.39
C GLN A 420 -10.39 -5.25 31.45
N TRP A 421 -9.79 -6.43 31.68
CA TRP A 421 -10.17 -7.65 30.98
C TRP A 421 -11.63 -8.01 31.23
N ASP A 422 -12.09 -7.97 32.49
CA ASP A 422 -13.48 -8.22 32.85
C ASP A 422 -14.44 -7.20 32.20
N ALA A 423 -14.04 -5.91 32.11
CA ALA A 423 -14.82 -4.90 31.39
C ALA A 423 -14.94 -5.21 29.88
N LEU A 424 -13.84 -5.63 29.22
CA LEU A 424 -13.87 -6.05 27.82
C LEU A 424 -14.74 -7.30 27.64
N TYR A 425 -14.62 -8.31 28.52
CA TYR A 425 -15.42 -9.53 28.47
C TYR A 425 -16.90 -9.29 28.75
N ALA A 426 -17.25 -8.39 29.67
CA ALA A 426 -18.63 -7.97 29.89
C ALA A 426 -19.21 -7.24 28.67
N TYR A 427 -18.41 -6.37 28.02
CA TYR A 427 -18.82 -5.72 26.77
C TYR A 427 -19.08 -6.73 25.64
N GLN A 428 -18.23 -7.75 25.49
CA GLN A 428 -18.47 -8.86 24.55
C GLN A 428 -19.82 -9.55 24.79
N THR A 429 -20.10 -9.93 26.04
CA THR A 429 -21.33 -10.66 26.40
C THR A 429 -22.58 -9.79 26.25
N ASN A 430 -22.52 -8.51 26.61
CA ASN A 430 -23.68 -7.61 26.59
C ASN A 430 -24.08 -7.16 25.18
N PHE A 431 -23.12 -7.06 24.26
CA PHE A 431 -23.30 -6.54 22.90
C PHE A 431 -22.99 -7.56 21.78
N HIS A 432 -22.79 -8.84 22.12
CA HIS A 432 -22.41 -9.91 21.19
C HIS A 432 -21.14 -9.61 20.34
N VAL A 433 -20.22 -8.82 20.90
CA VAL A 433 -19.00 -8.36 20.22
C VAL A 433 -17.90 -9.43 20.27
N ARG A 434 -17.29 -9.70 19.12
CA ARG A 434 -16.20 -10.66 18.95
C ARG A 434 -14.82 -10.04 19.29
N MET A 435 -13.88 -10.87 19.71
CA MET A 435 -12.50 -10.47 20.02
C MET A 435 -11.49 -11.32 19.25
N VAL A 436 -10.54 -10.70 18.55
CA VAL A 436 -9.37 -11.38 17.96
C VAL A 436 -8.16 -11.17 18.88
N ARG A 437 -7.33 -12.20 19.00
CA ARG A 437 -6.10 -12.22 19.78
C ARG A 437 -4.97 -12.67 18.86
N ILE A 438 -3.92 -11.86 18.73
CA ILE A 438 -2.83 -12.08 17.77
C ILE A 438 -1.51 -12.20 18.53
N ASN A 439 -0.63 -13.10 18.06
CA ASN A 439 0.69 -13.37 18.66
C ASN A 439 0.63 -13.75 20.16
N GLU A 440 -0.36 -14.57 20.52
CA GLU A 440 -0.54 -15.04 21.91
C GLU A 440 0.36 -16.24 22.23
N PHE A 441 0.74 -16.38 23.50
CA PHE A 441 1.36 -17.62 23.99
C PHE A 441 0.27 -18.66 24.36
N PRO A 442 0.32 -19.91 23.86
CA PRO A 442 -0.67 -20.94 24.16
C PRO A 442 -0.80 -21.23 25.66
N GLY A 443 -2.02 -21.15 26.19
CA GLY A 443 -2.30 -21.45 27.59
C GLY A 443 -3.80 -21.49 27.94
N PRO A 444 -4.16 -21.73 29.20
CA PRO A 444 -5.53 -22.03 29.62
C PRO A 444 -6.58 -20.96 29.29
N LYS A 445 -6.19 -19.66 29.19
CA LYS A 445 -7.07 -18.57 28.73
C LYS A 445 -7.60 -18.75 27.30
N PHE A 446 -7.01 -19.69 26.55
CA PHE A 446 -7.31 -20.01 25.15
C PHE A 446 -7.65 -21.50 24.95
N GLY A 447 -7.87 -22.27 26.04
CA GLY A 447 -8.26 -23.69 25.98
C GLY A 447 -7.20 -24.65 25.43
N VAL A 448 -5.93 -24.21 25.38
CA VAL A 448 -4.79 -24.95 24.81
C VAL A 448 -3.59 -24.99 25.77
N ALA A 449 -2.60 -25.83 25.44
CA ALA A 449 -1.25 -25.76 25.97
C ALA A 449 -0.21 -25.75 24.83
N ALA A 450 0.97 -25.17 25.06
CA ALA A 450 2.08 -25.23 24.11
C ALA A 450 2.69 -26.64 24.05
N VAL A 451 2.99 -27.15 22.85
CA VAL A 451 3.68 -28.45 22.67
C VAL A 451 5.19 -28.31 22.52
N SER A 452 5.71 -27.08 22.44
CA SER A 452 7.13 -26.76 22.33
C SER A 452 7.43 -25.39 22.94
N GLY A 453 8.72 -25.04 23.06
CA GLY A 453 9.14 -23.69 23.48
C GLY A 453 8.98 -22.60 22.41
N GLY A 454 8.62 -22.95 21.17
CA GLY A 454 8.50 -22.03 20.03
C GLY A 454 9.19 -22.54 18.75
N CYS A 455 8.85 -21.92 17.62
CA CYS A 455 9.42 -22.13 16.29
C CYS A 455 9.67 -20.77 15.61
N CYS A 456 10.63 -20.62 14.70
CA CYS A 456 11.53 -21.66 14.17
C CYS A 456 12.99 -21.23 14.25
N GLY A 457 13.88 -22.21 14.43
CA GLY A 457 15.33 -21.99 14.32
C GLY A 457 15.78 -21.81 12.86
N ASP A 458 17.01 -21.33 12.68
CA ASP A 458 17.58 -21.05 11.36
C ASP A 458 17.43 -22.24 10.39
N GLY A 459 16.86 -21.98 9.21
CA GLY A 459 16.65 -22.98 8.17
C GLY A 459 15.43 -23.89 8.34
N VAL A 460 14.66 -23.78 9.43
CA VAL A 460 13.39 -24.50 9.60
C VAL A 460 12.22 -23.61 9.14
N ASP A 461 11.35 -24.17 8.31
CA ASP A 461 10.06 -23.59 7.90
C ASP A 461 8.96 -24.60 8.24
N GLN A 462 7.91 -24.16 8.93
CA GLN A 462 6.81 -25.01 9.38
C GLN A 462 5.49 -24.48 8.81
N LEU A 463 5.04 -25.04 7.68
CA LEU A 463 3.92 -24.47 6.92
C LEU A 463 2.65 -24.32 7.77
N ILE A 464 2.02 -23.15 7.72
CA ILE A 464 0.71 -22.88 8.34
C ILE A 464 -0.41 -22.99 7.31
N SER A 465 -1.58 -23.48 7.71
CA SER A 465 -2.79 -23.50 6.87
C SER A 465 -4.07 -23.37 7.71
N ILE A 466 -5.12 -22.79 7.10
CA ILE A 466 -6.47 -22.81 7.67
C ILE A 466 -7.01 -24.25 7.60
N SER A 467 -7.36 -24.87 8.74
CA SER A 467 -7.95 -26.21 8.75
C SER A 467 -9.47 -26.21 8.61
N ASP A 468 -10.13 -25.16 9.11
CA ASP A 468 -11.58 -24.96 9.05
C ASP A 468 -11.88 -23.49 8.77
N ASN A 469 -12.82 -23.20 7.88
CA ASN A 469 -13.28 -21.86 7.50
C ASN A 469 -14.80 -21.66 7.68
N SER A 470 -15.51 -22.61 8.30
CA SER A 470 -16.97 -22.63 8.44
C SER A 470 -17.56 -21.46 9.22
N ASP A 471 -16.77 -20.86 10.12
CA ASP A 471 -17.11 -19.66 10.89
C ASP A 471 -16.92 -18.32 10.14
N PHE A 472 -16.22 -18.35 9.01
CA PHE A 472 -15.88 -17.16 8.20
C PHE A 472 -15.93 -17.47 6.69
N PRO A 473 -17.00 -18.11 6.16
CA PRO A 473 -17.05 -18.58 4.77
C PRO A 473 -16.99 -17.42 3.76
N THR A 474 -17.45 -16.22 4.15
CA THR A 474 -17.37 -14.99 3.36
C THR A 474 -15.93 -14.53 3.12
N ALA A 475 -14.95 -15.01 3.89
CA ALA A 475 -13.54 -14.79 3.60
C ALA A 475 -13.14 -15.42 2.24
N ASN A 476 -13.87 -16.43 1.77
CA ASN A 476 -13.68 -17.08 0.47
C ASN A 476 -12.24 -17.59 0.24
N ILE A 477 -11.58 -18.01 1.34
CA ILE A 477 -10.24 -18.60 1.38
C ILE A 477 -10.31 -20.12 1.47
N LYS A 478 -9.31 -20.81 0.93
CA LYS A 478 -9.24 -22.28 0.85
C LYS A 478 -8.60 -22.88 2.10
N THR A 479 -9.15 -24.00 2.58
CA THR A 479 -8.57 -24.78 3.68
C THR A 479 -7.41 -25.65 3.19
N ASN A 480 -6.50 -26.00 4.10
CA ASN A 480 -5.31 -26.85 3.89
C ASN A 480 -4.31 -26.31 2.85
N ALA A 481 -4.49 -25.09 2.34
CA ALA A 481 -3.49 -24.40 1.53
C ALA A 481 -2.34 -23.90 2.42
N GLY A 482 -1.21 -24.62 2.42
CA GLY A 482 -0.03 -24.29 3.22
C GLY A 482 0.69 -23.02 2.76
N LEU A 483 1.23 -22.25 3.71
CA LEU A 483 2.08 -21.09 3.49
C LEU A 483 3.28 -21.10 4.45
N SER A 484 4.40 -20.50 4.04
CA SER A 484 5.64 -20.42 4.82
C SER A 484 5.45 -19.64 6.12
N THR A 485 6.07 -20.09 7.21
CA THR A 485 6.16 -19.33 8.47
C THR A 485 7.54 -18.71 8.68
N LYS A 486 8.44 -18.81 7.70
CA LYS A 486 9.80 -18.28 7.77
C LYS A 486 9.81 -16.78 8.15
N GLY A 487 10.50 -16.46 9.24
CA GLY A 487 10.58 -15.11 9.81
C GLY A 487 9.44 -14.74 10.76
N LEU A 488 8.35 -15.50 10.82
CA LEU A 488 7.29 -15.34 11.82
C LEU A 488 7.52 -16.29 12.99
N TYR A 489 7.86 -15.76 14.16
CA TYR A 489 7.92 -16.56 15.38
C TYR A 489 6.52 -17.09 15.72
N HIS A 490 6.45 -18.34 16.21
CA HIS A 490 5.19 -18.97 16.60
C HIS A 490 5.38 -20.03 17.68
N VAL A 491 4.29 -20.42 18.34
CA VAL A 491 4.31 -21.46 19.36
C VAL A 491 3.25 -22.52 19.05
N PRO A 492 3.65 -23.65 18.44
CA PRO A 492 2.79 -24.83 18.26
C PRO A 492 2.03 -25.22 19.54
N ALA A 493 0.72 -25.46 19.39
CA ALA A 493 -0.19 -25.73 20.50
C ALA A 493 -0.96 -27.05 20.35
N THR A 494 -1.65 -27.46 21.42
CA THR A 494 -2.63 -28.56 21.44
C THR A 494 -3.85 -28.16 22.28
N ILE A 495 -5.05 -28.61 21.91
CA ILE A 495 -6.29 -28.31 22.65
C ILE A 495 -6.36 -29.16 23.92
N THR A 496 -6.60 -28.50 25.04
CA THR A 496 -6.78 -29.12 26.36
C THR A 496 -8.23 -29.07 26.84
N ASP A 497 -9.04 -28.15 26.30
CA ASP A 497 -10.49 -28.09 26.54
C ASP A 497 -11.29 -28.05 25.22
N PRO A 498 -11.63 -29.21 24.64
CA PRO A 498 -12.45 -29.27 23.43
C PRO A 498 -13.93 -28.93 23.65
N SER A 499 -14.38 -28.69 24.90
CA SER A 499 -15.77 -28.29 25.15
C SER A 499 -16.02 -26.81 24.87
N THR A 500 -14.98 -25.97 24.98
CA THR A 500 -15.03 -24.54 24.68
C THR A 500 -14.25 -24.15 23.43
N THR A 501 -13.38 -25.02 22.89
CA THR A 501 -12.31 -24.64 21.95
C THR A 501 -12.24 -25.53 20.71
N ARG A 502 -12.20 -24.92 19.51
CA ARG A 502 -11.97 -25.61 18.23
C ARG A 502 -10.75 -25.07 17.49
N GLN A 503 -10.05 -25.94 16.76
CA GLN A 503 -8.94 -25.55 15.87
C GLN A 503 -9.49 -24.97 14.57
N VAL A 504 -8.95 -23.84 14.13
CA VAL A 504 -9.26 -23.24 12.81
C VAL A 504 -8.04 -23.07 11.90
N ALA A 505 -6.82 -23.06 12.46
CA ALA A 505 -5.59 -23.17 11.70
C ALA A 505 -4.60 -24.14 12.35
N LYS A 506 -3.75 -24.76 11.53
CA LYS A 506 -2.73 -25.73 11.93
C LYS A 506 -1.35 -25.41 11.36
N PHE A 507 -0.32 -25.76 12.11
CA PHE A 507 1.04 -25.93 11.62
C PHE A 507 1.24 -27.37 11.15
N GLY A 508 1.89 -27.55 10.00
CA GLY A 508 2.24 -28.85 9.44
C GLY A 508 3.44 -29.51 10.13
N ILE A 509 3.86 -30.64 9.58
CA ILE A 509 5.06 -31.37 10.00
C ILE A 509 6.31 -30.66 9.45
N ALA A 510 7.35 -30.54 10.28
CA ALA A 510 8.63 -29.93 9.93
C ALA A 510 9.80 -30.54 10.73
N THR A 511 11.03 -30.12 10.44
CA THR A 511 12.22 -30.54 11.21
C THR A 511 12.08 -30.09 12.67
N GLY A 512 11.99 -31.06 13.59
CA GLY A 512 11.71 -30.83 15.02
C GLY A 512 10.23 -30.93 15.42
N PHE A 513 9.31 -31.00 14.45
CA PHE A 513 7.86 -31.00 14.67
C PHE A 513 7.24 -32.18 13.90
N THR A 514 7.23 -33.35 14.53
CA THR A 514 6.89 -34.64 13.88
C THR A 514 5.40 -34.91 13.69
N THR A 515 4.53 -34.04 14.21
CA THR A 515 3.08 -34.09 14.04
C THR A 515 2.53 -32.72 13.62
N GLU A 516 1.35 -32.69 13.00
CA GLU A 516 0.59 -31.44 12.91
C GLU A 516 0.26 -30.91 14.32
N SER A 517 0.04 -29.60 14.42
CA SER A 517 -0.24 -28.92 15.70
C SER A 517 -1.11 -27.68 15.49
N VAL A 518 -1.73 -27.19 16.55
CA VAL A 518 -2.67 -26.07 16.51
C VAL A 518 -1.91 -24.75 16.30
N ALA A 519 -2.33 -23.96 15.31
CA ALA A 519 -1.81 -22.62 15.02
C ALA A 519 -2.79 -21.51 15.38
N ALA A 520 -4.09 -21.79 15.28
CA ALA A 520 -5.14 -20.89 15.74
C ALA A 520 -6.40 -21.64 16.19
N VAL A 521 -7.13 -21.04 17.13
CA VAL A 521 -8.39 -21.56 17.68
C VAL A 521 -9.49 -20.51 17.67
N ILE A 522 -10.74 -20.96 17.70
CA ILE A 522 -11.87 -20.15 18.18
C ILE A 522 -12.37 -20.75 19.49
N ASN A 523 -12.48 -19.94 20.53
CA ASN A 523 -13.14 -20.28 21.79
C ASN A 523 -14.58 -19.73 21.83
N ASN A 524 -15.49 -20.46 22.46
CA ASN A 524 -16.78 -19.95 22.91
C ASN A 524 -16.93 -20.24 24.42
N PHE A 525 -16.96 -19.18 25.22
CA PHE A 525 -17.15 -19.24 26.67
C PHE A 525 -18.55 -18.71 27.01
N ASN A 526 -19.56 -19.57 26.90
CA ASN A 526 -20.97 -19.26 27.20
C ASN A 526 -21.51 -18.03 26.46
N GLY A 527 -21.20 -17.92 25.17
CA GLY A 527 -21.61 -16.79 24.30
C GLY A 527 -20.53 -15.71 24.15
N ARG A 528 -19.47 -15.70 24.96
CA ARG A 528 -18.29 -14.86 24.74
C ARG A 528 -17.32 -15.55 23.79
N GLU A 529 -17.14 -14.99 22.60
CA GLU A 529 -16.33 -15.58 21.53
C GLU A 529 -14.96 -14.91 21.36
N GLN A 530 -13.92 -15.70 21.07
CA GLN A 530 -12.61 -15.15 20.67
C GLN A 530 -11.88 -16.02 19.64
N PHE A 531 -11.17 -15.41 18.70
CA PHE A 531 -10.30 -16.06 17.70
C PHE A 531 -8.84 -15.76 18.04
N VAL A 532 -8.03 -16.80 18.28
CA VAL A 532 -6.68 -16.68 18.83
C VAL A 532 -5.63 -17.23 17.87
N TRP A 533 -4.57 -16.46 17.59
CA TRP A 533 -3.41 -16.85 16.80
C TRP A 533 -2.16 -17.03 17.66
N PHE A 534 -1.46 -18.15 17.48
CA PHE A 534 -0.20 -18.47 18.17
C PHE A 534 1.04 -18.18 17.30
N ILE A 535 0.98 -17.10 16.51
CA ILE A 535 1.99 -16.67 15.53
C ILE A 535 2.10 -15.14 15.48
N SER A 536 3.32 -14.64 15.32
CA SER A 536 3.63 -13.22 15.12
C SER A 536 3.10 -12.68 13.79
N TRP A 537 2.97 -11.36 13.68
CA TRP A 537 2.14 -10.73 12.66
C TRP A 537 2.82 -9.56 11.96
N ALA A 538 2.98 -9.64 10.64
CA ALA A 538 3.56 -8.58 9.82
C ALA A 538 3.01 -8.58 8.37
N PRO A 539 1.77 -8.13 8.12
CA PRO A 539 1.18 -8.07 6.77
C PRO A 539 1.87 -7.08 5.80
N ASP A 540 2.81 -6.28 6.30
CA ASP A 540 3.66 -5.38 5.54
C ASP A 540 4.69 -6.14 4.69
N TRP A 541 5.38 -7.15 5.24
CA TRP A 541 6.37 -7.97 4.51
C TRP A 541 6.00 -9.45 4.35
N SER A 542 5.08 -10.00 5.15
CA SER A 542 4.75 -11.43 5.12
C SER A 542 3.49 -11.74 4.32
N GLN A 543 3.65 -12.47 3.19
CA GLN A 543 2.55 -13.08 2.42
C GLN A 543 1.58 -13.85 3.33
N THR A 544 2.12 -14.51 4.36
CA THR A 544 1.38 -15.35 5.31
C THR A 544 0.50 -14.52 6.25
N SER A 545 1.03 -13.46 6.88
CA SER A 545 0.19 -12.55 7.67
C SER A 545 -0.86 -11.84 6.79
N SER A 546 -0.49 -11.45 5.56
CA SER A 546 -1.41 -10.87 4.59
C SER A 546 -2.51 -11.84 4.16
N PHE A 547 -2.28 -13.15 4.09
CA PHE A 547 -3.33 -14.15 3.82
C PHE A 547 -4.23 -14.40 5.04
N LEU A 548 -3.62 -14.59 6.21
CA LEU A 548 -4.35 -15.06 7.40
C LEU A 548 -5.31 -13.99 7.97
N GLN A 549 -5.03 -12.70 7.79
CA GLN A 549 -5.89 -11.60 8.27
C GLN A 549 -7.34 -11.70 7.78
N HIS A 550 -7.57 -12.16 6.55
CA HIS A 550 -8.91 -12.21 5.94
C HIS A 550 -9.84 -13.16 6.69
N SER A 551 -9.32 -14.22 7.29
CA SER A 551 -10.11 -15.14 8.12
C SER A 551 -10.68 -14.45 9.36
N HIS A 552 -9.83 -13.81 10.16
CA HIS A 552 -10.25 -13.18 11.41
C HIS A 552 -11.02 -11.87 11.17
N ILE A 553 -10.75 -11.12 10.09
CA ILE A 553 -11.51 -9.91 9.74
C ILE A 553 -12.96 -10.27 9.38
N HIS A 554 -13.17 -11.25 8.51
CA HIS A 554 -14.52 -11.71 8.16
C HIS A 554 -15.24 -12.37 9.35
N TRP A 555 -14.50 -13.08 10.21
CA TRP A 555 -15.07 -13.64 11.44
C TRP A 555 -15.53 -12.56 12.43
N LEU A 556 -14.66 -11.59 12.72
CA LEU A 556 -14.89 -10.51 13.68
C LEU A 556 -16.10 -9.66 13.29
N THR A 557 -16.21 -9.35 11.99
CA THR A 557 -17.31 -8.57 11.40
C THR A 557 -18.56 -9.39 11.08
N ARG A 558 -18.54 -10.73 11.26
CA ARG A 558 -19.58 -11.66 10.75
C ARG A 558 -19.87 -11.50 9.25
N GLY A 559 -18.93 -10.96 8.48
CA GLY A 559 -19.08 -10.61 7.07
C GLY A 559 -20.00 -9.41 6.79
N VAL A 560 -20.36 -8.62 7.81
CA VAL A 560 -21.08 -7.34 7.68
C VAL A 560 -20.13 -6.20 8.04
N PHE A 561 -19.78 -5.34 7.10
CA PHE A 561 -18.87 -4.22 7.40
C PHE A 561 -18.98 -3.07 6.39
N LEU A 562 -18.57 -1.88 6.84
CA LEU A 562 -18.25 -0.75 5.95
C LEU A 562 -16.92 -1.05 5.27
N GLY A 563 -16.90 -1.02 3.94
CA GLY A 563 -15.74 -1.41 3.14
C GLY A 563 -16.10 -2.36 2.01
N LYS A 564 -15.07 -2.78 1.28
CA LYS A 564 -15.15 -3.68 0.12
C LYS A 564 -13.91 -4.58 0.05
N ARG A 565 -14.05 -5.75 -0.59
CA ARG A 565 -12.93 -6.47 -1.19
C ARG A 565 -13.11 -6.51 -2.70
N LYS A 566 -12.10 -6.06 -3.44
CA LYS A 566 -11.89 -6.34 -4.87
C LYS A 566 -10.39 -6.57 -5.10
N VAL A 567 -10.05 -7.44 -6.05
CA VAL A 567 -8.66 -7.78 -6.39
C VAL A 567 -8.41 -7.30 -7.82
N HIS A 568 -7.45 -6.40 -7.97
CA HIS A 568 -7.11 -5.83 -9.27
C HIS A 568 -5.71 -6.25 -9.69
N LEU A 569 -5.59 -6.70 -10.95
CA LEU A 569 -4.33 -7.11 -11.57
C LEU A 569 -4.25 -6.49 -12.96
N SER A 570 -3.78 -5.25 -13.00
CA SER A 570 -3.51 -4.52 -14.23
C SER A 570 -2.02 -4.65 -14.56
N CYS A 571 -1.70 -5.38 -15.62
CA CYS A 571 -0.34 -5.50 -16.13
C CYS A 571 -0.20 -4.57 -17.33
N GLN A 572 0.62 -3.54 -17.18
CA GLN A 572 0.94 -2.58 -18.24
C GLN A 572 2.19 -3.03 -18.99
N ILE A 573 2.13 -2.93 -20.32
CA ILE A 573 3.22 -3.22 -21.24
C ILE A 573 3.67 -1.90 -21.84
N ASP A 574 4.82 -1.43 -21.40
CA ASP A 574 5.53 -0.24 -21.88
C ASP A 574 6.31 -0.56 -23.19
N ASP A 575 6.97 0.43 -23.78
CA ASP A 575 7.76 0.36 -25.04
C ASP A 575 7.01 -0.12 -26.32
N VAL A 576 5.67 -0.23 -26.37
CA VAL A 576 5.00 -0.86 -27.52
C VAL A 576 5.22 -0.03 -28.80
N GLN A 577 5.50 -0.72 -29.92
CA GLN A 577 6.07 -0.26 -31.20
C GLN A 577 7.59 -0.03 -31.23
N LEU A 578 8.30 0.10 -30.10
CA LEU A 578 9.76 0.28 -30.07
C LEU A 578 10.56 -1.01 -30.27
N SER A 579 11.87 -0.85 -30.46
CA SER A 579 12.89 -1.89 -30.32
C SER A 579 13.67 -1.64 -29.03
N THR A 580 13.71 -2.59 -28.11
CA THR A 580 14.40 -2.43 -26.82
C THR A 580 15.74 -3.17 -26.84
N GLY A 581 16.81 -2.48 -26.47
CA GLY A 581 18.15 -3.06 -26.33
C GLY A 581 18.23 -4.04 -25.15
N LEU A 582 18.71 -5.26 -25.42
CA LEU A 582 18.69 -6.36 -24.45
C LEU A 582 19.90 -6.30 -23.49
N TYR A 583 19.65 -6.52 -22.20
CA TYR A 583 20.69 -6.74 -21.19
C TYR A 583 21.54 -7.97 -21.53
N TYR A 584 20.88 -9.05 -21.97
CA TYR A 584 21.51 -10.26 -22.46
C TYR A 584 20.65 -10.94 -23.54
N PRO A 585 21.23 -11.35 -24.69
CA PRO A 585 22.61 -11.14 -25.12
C PRO A 585 22.90 -9.67 -25.46
N ALA A 586 23.91 -9.09 -24.81
CA ALA A 586 24.23 -7.67 -24.94
C ALA A 586 24.60 -7.28 -26.39
N GLY A 587 24.17 -6.10 -26.83
CA GLY A 587 24.34 -5.66 -28.23
C GLY A 587 23.38 -6.37 -29.20
N LYS A 588 22.25 -6.86 -28.70
CA LYS A 588 21.06 -7.23 -29.47
C LYS A 588 19.89 -6.38 -29.01
N GLU A 589 18.88 -6.31 -29.87
CA GLU A 589 17.60 -5.68 -29.57
C GLU A 589 16.48 -6.66 -29.90
N PHE A 590 15.28 -6.38 -29.38
CA PHE A 590 14.06 -7.07 -29.74
C PHE A 590 12.93 -6.06 -29.93
N LYS A 591 12.12 -6.23 -30.99
CA LYS A 591 10.83 -5.58 -31.20
C LYS A 591 9.75 -6.67 -31.30
N LEU A 592 8.65 -6.48 -30.59
CA LEU A 592 7.52 -7.41 -30.52
C LEU A 592 6.94 -7.70 -31.91
N ARG A 593 6.55 -8.95 -32.15
CA ARG A 593 6.05 -9.43 -33.45
C ARG A 593 4.56 -9.74 -33.36
N THR A 594 3.87 -9.63 -34.48
CA THR A 594 2.43 -9.87 -34.64
C THR A 594 1.98 -11.23 -34.09
N ALA A 595 2.75 -12.29 -34.33
CA ALA A 595 2.42 -13.62 -33.82
C ALA A 595 2.66 -13.79 -32.30
N ASP A 596 3.51 -12.96 -31.66
CA ASP A 596 3.67 -12.99 -30.20
C ASP A 596 2.43 -12.42 -29.50
N ILE A 597 1.88 -11.29 -30.00
CA ILE A 597 0.66 -10.68 -29.43
C ILE A 597 -0.58 -11.56 -29.69
N GLU A 598 -0.67 -12.24 -30.83
CA GLU A 598 -1.71 -13.25 -31.11
C GLU A 598 -1.60 -14.47 -30.17
N GLY A 599 -0.38 -14.85 -29.77
CA GLY A 599 -0.14 -15.80 -28.68
C GLY A 599 -0.67 -15.30 -27.32
N HIS A 600 -0.55 -14.01 -27.02
CA HIS A 600 -1.08 -13.41 -25.79
C HIS A 600 -2.62 -13.35 -25.77
N ILE A 601 -3.28 -13.09 -26.91
CA ILE A 601 -4.76 -13.20 -27.01
C ILE A 601 -5.20 -14.62 -26.66
N SER A 602 -4.54 -15.62 -27.26
CA SER A 602 -4.86 -17.04 -27.06
C SER A 602 -4.71 -17.45 -25.59
N TRP A 603 -3.63 -17.00 -24.95
CA TRP A 603 -3.36 -17.24 -23.52
C TRP A 603 -4.32 -16.47 -22.59
N GLN A 604 -4.63 -15.20 -22.86
CA GLN A 604 -5.60 -14.42 -22.06
C GLN A 604 -6.97 -15.13 -22.03
N ASN A 605 -7.43 -15.66 -23.17
CA ASN A 605 -8.69 -16.38 -23.26
C ASN A 605 -8.68 -17.69 -22.42
N ASP A 606 -7.60 -18.47 -22.49
CA ASP A 606 -7.44 -19.69 -21.69
C ASP A 606 -7.31 -19.40 -20.19
N LEU A 607 -6.53 -18.37 -19.81
CA LEU A 607 -6.39 -17.96 -18.42
C LEU A 607 -7.74 -17.51 -17.82
N ASN A 608 -8.52 -16.69 -18.52
CA ASN A 608 -9.85 -16.30 -18.06
C ASN A 608 -10.81 -17.48 -17.90
N ALA A 609 -10.70 -18.52 -18.74
CA ALA A 609 -11.47 -19.76 -18.59
C ALA A 609 -11.07 -20.59 -17.36
N ARG A 610 -9.87 -20.36 -16.79
CA ARG A 610 -9.36 -21.02 -15.57
C ARG A 610 -9.55 -20.19 -14.30
N LEU A 611 -9.57 -18.86 -14.39
CA LEU A 611 -9.70 -17.95 -13.25
C LEU A 611 -11.05 -18.13 -12.50
N PRO A 612 -11.16 -17.70 -11.22
CA PRO A 612 -12.42 -17.76 -10.48
C PRO A 612 -13.52 -16.95 -11.16
N ALA A 613 -14.77 -17.45 -11.11
CA ALA A 613 -15.90 -16.85 -11.82
C ALA A 613 -16.06 -15.34 -11.53
N GLY A 614 -16.31 -14.54 -12.57
CA GLY A 614 -16.39 -13.08 -12.46
C GLY A 614 -15.05 -12.33 -12.63
N SER A 615 -13.96 -13.07 -12.85
CA SER A 615 -12.68 -12.47 -13.30
C SER A 615 -12.78 -11.95 -14.75
N ASP A 616 -12.00 -10.91 -15.05
CA ASP A 616 -11.72 -10.41 -16.41
C ASP A 616 -10.28 -9.88 -16.42
N PHE A 617 -9.34 -10.68 -16.93
CA PHE A 617 -7.92 -10.35 -17.01
C PHE A 617 -7.48 -10.07 -18.45
N TRP A 618 -6.72 -9.00 -18.65
CA TRP A 618 -6.15 -8.61 -19.93
C TRP A 618 -4.97 -7.64 -19.71
N LEU A 619 -4.09 -7.53 -20.70
CA LEU A 619 -2.95 -6.60 -20.68
C LEU A 619 -3.36 -5.21 -21.18
N GLU A 620 -2.77 -4.16 -20.60
CA GLU A 620 -2.84 -2.78 -21.12
C GLU A 620 -1.54 -2.46 -21.87
N LEU A 621 -1.65 -1.98 -23.11
CA LEU A 621 -0.54 -1.68 -23.99
C LEU A 621 -0.30 -0.17 -24.03
N ALA A 622 0.94 0.25 -23.80
CA ALA A 622 1.34 1.65 -23.77
C ALA A 622 2.25 1.95 -24.98
N HIS A 623 1.79 2.86 -25.83
CA HIS A 623 2.27 2.96 -27.22
C HIS A 623 3.22 4.13 -27.47
N ASN A 624 4.20 3.91 -28.35
CA ASN A 624 5.13 4.92 -28.87
C ASN A 624 5.07 5.00 -30.41
N GLY A 625 4.26 5.92 -30.95
CA GLY A 625 3.97 6.03 -32.38
C GLY A 625 5.19 6.26 -33.28
N ASN A 626 6.31 6.80 -32.77
CA ASN A 626 7.53 6.93 -33.56
C ASN A 626 8.16 5.56 -33.91
N GLY A 627 7.90 4.52 -33.10
CA GLY A 627 8.39 3.16 -33.33
C GLY A 627 7.78 2.47 -34.58
N ASP A 628 6.60 2.91 -35.00
CA ASP A 628 6.01 2.59 -36.30
C ASP A 628 6.88 3.23 -37.41
N PHE A 629 7.08 4.55 -37.37
CA PHE A 629 7.83 5.27 -38.40
C PHE A 629 9.31 4.89 -38.49
N ILE A 630 9.96 4.50 -37.39
CA ILE A 630 11.31 3.93 -37.41
C ILE A 630 11.35 2.65 -38.27
N ALA A 631 10.35 1.78 -38.17
CA ALA A 631 10.24 0.58 -38.99
C ALA A 631 9.80 0.91 -40.43
N ALA A 632 8.73 1.70 -40.58
CA ALA A 632 8.15 2.05 -41.88
C ALA A 632 9.14 2.76 -42.81
N THR A 633 9.88 3.76 -42.31
CA THR A 633 10.83 4.54 -43.14
C THR A 633 12.11 3.78 -43.48
N ALA A 634 12.46 2.75 -42.70
CA ALA A 634 13.61 1.87 -42.98
C ALA A 634 13.35 0.85 -44.12
N LEU A 635 12.10 0.70 -44.58
CA LEU A 635 11.74 -0.28 -45.60
C LEU A 635 12.18 0.12 -47.02
N LYS A 636 12.63 -0.88 -47.78
CA LYS A 636 13.06 -0.74 -49.19
C LYS A 636 11.85 -0.44 -50.09
N GLY A 637 11.51 0.84 -50.19
CA GLY A 637 10.36 1.33 -50.96
C GLY A 637 9.55 2.44 -50.27
N ALA A 638 9.90 2.83 -49.03
CA ALA A 638 9.17 3.86 -48.28
C ALA A 638 9.30 5.30 -48.85
N ALA A 639 10.31 5.56 -49.68
CA ALA A 639 10.53 6.85 -50.33
C ALA A 639 9.30 7.28 -51.16
N GLY A 640 8.79 8.50 -50.91
CA GLY A 640 7.54 9.00 -51.51
C GLY A 640 6.23 8.37 -50.98
N LEU A 641 6.27 7.43 -50.03
CA LEU A 641 5.08 6.93 -49.31
C LEU A 641 4.96 7.57 -47.90
N CYS A 642 6.11 7.78 -47.26
CA CYS A 642 6.24 8.51 -46.01
C CYS A 642 6.58 9.98 -46.28
N SER A 643 5.93 10.87 -45.54
CA SER A 643 6.18 12.31 -45.52
C SER A 643 5.82 12.82 -44.13
N PRO A 644 6.78 13.16 -43.25
CA PRO A 644 8.24 13.12 -43.43
C PRO A 644 8.81 11.77 -43.89
N GLU A 645 9.92 11.80 -44.65
CA GLU A 645 10.59 10.60 -45.18
C GLU A 645 11.42 9.84 -44.12
N SER A 646 11.61 10.42 -42.93
CA SER A 646 12.25 9.79 -41.78
C SER A 646 11.30 9.75 -40.58
N ALA A 647 11.60 8.89 -39.61
CA ALA A 647 11.11 9.03 -38.24
C ALA A 647 11.72 10.26 -37.54
N ILE A 648 11.32 10.50 -36.29
CA ILE A 648 11.99 11.44 -35.40
C ILE A 648 13.19 10.76 -34.73
N ASP A 649 14.34 11.41 -34.76
CA ASP A 649 15.57 10.99 -34.10
C ASP A 649 16.35 12.25 -33.66
N TYR A 650 17.13 12.14 -32.59
CA TYR A 650 17.88 13.25 -31.98
C TYR A 650 19.06 12.73 -31.16
N ASN A 651 20.03 13.60 -30.86
CA ASN A 651 21.14 13.24 -29.99
C ASN A 651 20.66 13.16 -28.53
N TYR A 652 20.38 11.95 -28.07
CA TYR A 652 19.97 11.65 -26.68
C TYR A 652 20.96 12.29 -25.68
N PRO A 653 20.49 13.15 -24.75
CA PRO A 653 21.32 13.66 -23.68
C PRO A 653 21.62 12.55 -22.65
N PRO A 654 22.72 12.66 -21.87
CA PRO A 654 22.92 11.78 -20.72
C PRO A 654 21.80 11.96 -19.69
N ASP A 655 21.39 10.84 -19.07
CA ASP A 655 20.34 10.82 -18.06
C ASP A 655 20.61 11.80 -16.91
N THR A 656 19.54 12.43 -16.41
CA THR A 656 19.63 13.20 -15.18
C THR A 656 19.77 12.26 -13.97
N PRO A 657 20.29 12.74 -12.82
CA PRO A 657 20.03 12.08 -11.55
C PRO A 657 18.54 11.82 -11.35
N LEU A 658 18.20 10.74 -10.64
CA LEU A 658 16.83 10.46 -10.24
C LEU A 658 16.30 11.60 -9.35
N GLU A 659 15.01 11.90 -9.47
CA GLU A 659 14.33 13.02 -8.79
C GLU A 659 14.93 14.42 -9.09
N TYR A 660 15.56 14.58 -10.26
CA TYR A 660 16.03 15.88 -10.75
C TYR A 660 14.85 16.85 -10.96
N VAL A 661 14.81 17.89 -10.13
CA VAL A 661 13.86 19.01 -10.28
C VAL A 661 14.41 20.00 -11.32
N LYS A 662 13.78 20.09 -12.48
CA LYS A 662 14.19 21.03 -13.53
C LYS A 662 13.79 22.46 -13.15
N PRO A 663 14.68 23.47 -13.28
CA PRO A 663 14.28 24.87 -13.25
C PRO A 663 13.21 25.17 -14.31
N PRO A 664 12.04 25.75 -13.96
CA PRO A 664 11.01 26.10 -14.94
C PRO A 664 11.52 27.07 -16.00
N GLY A 665 11.15 26.84 -17.26
CA GLY A 665 11.61 27.61 -18.41
C GLY A 665 13.05 27.30 -18.89
N SER A 666 13.75 26.32 -18.30
CA SER A 666 15.07 25.87 -18.79
C SER A 666 14.99 24.58 -19.62
N GLY A 667 16.14 24.13 -20.13
CA GLY A 667 16.27 23.01 -21.07
C GLY A 667 16.61 23.52 -22.47
N THR A 668 16.61 22.61 -23.44
CA THR A 668 16.84 22.89 -24.87
C THR A 668 15.99 21.92 -25.67
N ASN A 669 15.33 22.39 -26.74
CA ASN A 669 14.54 21.52 -27.61
C ASN A 669 15.44 20.45 -28.26
N LEU A 670 14.96 19.20 -28.26
CA LEU A 670 15.60 18.08 -28.96
C LEU A 670 14.83 17.69 -30.22
N TRP A 671 13.52 17.97 -30.28
CA TRP A 671 12.71 17.75 -31.47
C TRP A 671 13.07 18.73 -32.60
N PRO A 672 13.13 18.28 -33.88
CA PRO A 672 13.38 19.16 -35.01
C PRO A 672 12.36 20.31 -35.10
N ASP A 673 12.84 21.55 -35.25
CA ASP A 673 11.99 22.76 -35.27
C ASP A 673 10.93 22.75 -36.39
N SER A 674 11.15 22.00 -37.47
CA SER A 674 10.18 21.83 -38.57
C SER A 674 9.03 20.87 -38.26
N LEU A 675 9.15 20.02 -37.22
CA LEU A 675 8.13 19.04 -36.84
C LEU A 675 7.28 19.59 -35.68
N VAL A 676 6.41 20.54 -36.03
CA VAL A 676 5.45 21.16 -35.11
C VAL A 676 4.11 20.41 -35.07
N GLU A 677 3.72 19.76 -36.18
CA GLU A 677 2.42 19.13 -36.39
C GLU A 677 2.58 17.70 -36.92
N TYR A 678 1.72 16.78 -36.48
CA TYR A 678 1.71 15.40 -36.97
C TYR A 678 1.29 15.36 -38.45
N SER A 679 2.07 14.68 -39.29
CA SER A 679 1.91 14.76 -40.76
C SER A 679 2.12 13.46 -41.55
N TRP A 680 2.57 12.37 -40.92
CA TRP A 680 2.71 11.08 -41.62
C TRP A 680 1.37 10.56 -42.14
N SER A 681 1.41 9.96 -43.33
CA SER A 681 0.22 9.39 -43.97
C SER A 681 -0.17 8.05 -43.33
N ARG A 682 -1.47 7.74 -43.31
CA ARG A 682 -1.94 6.38 -42.92
C ARG A 682 -1.38 5.29 -43.84
N THR A 683 -0.97 5.63 -45.07
CA THR A 683 -0.26 4.71 -45.97
C THR A 683 1.16 4.41 -45.47
N CYS A 684 1.85 5.36 -44.85
CA CYS A 684 3.16 5.15 -44.22
C CYS A 684 3.03 4.32 -42.93
N ALA A 685 2.08 4.66 -42.05
CA ALA A 685 1.77 3.90 -40.83
C ALA A 685 1.24 2.47 -41.09
N ALA A 686 0.86 2.17 -42.34
CA ALA A 686 0.48 0.84 -42.79
C ALA A 686 1.66 -0.01 -43.29
N LEU A 687 2.90 0.51 -43.28
CA LEU A 687 4.09 -0.22 -43.76
C LEU A 687 4.75 -1.10 -42.68
N ASP A 688 4.60 -0.79 -41.39
CA ASP A 688 5.01 -1.69 -40.32
C ASP A 688 3.93 -2.79 -40.14
N ASP A 689 4.29 -4.05 -40.41
CA ASP A 689 3.43 -5.23 -40.23
C ASP A 689 2.95 -5.40 -38.77
N PHE A 690 3.68 -4.86 -37.79
CA PHE A 690 3.26 -4.86 -36.38
C PHE A 690 2.33 -3.69 -36.05
N ALA A 691 2.64 -2.46 -36.48
CA ALA A 691 1.78 -1.31 -36.24
C ALA A 691 0.43 -1.44 -36.97
N SER A 692 0.45 -1.85 -38.25
CA SER A 692 -0.74 -2.06 -39.07
C SER A 692 -1.71 -3.13 -38.52
N TRP A 693 -1.24 -4.05 -37.66
CA TRP A 693 -2.11 -4.98 -36.94
C TRP A 693 -3.13 -4.27 -36.05
N PHE A 694 -2.77 -3.11 -35.47
CA PHE A 694 -3.66 -2.29 -34.63
C PHE A 694 -4.69 -1.48 -35.45
N MET A 695 -4.61 -1.45 -36.79
CA MET A 695 -5.63 -0.81 -37.64
C MET A 695 -6.94 -1.59 -37.75
N LYS A 696 -7.04 -2.78 -37.13
CA LYS A 696 -8.25 -3.63 -37.15
C LYS A 696 -9.02 -3.51 -35.83
N ALA A 697 -10.30 -3.19 -35.92
CA ALA A 697 -11.16 -2.98 -34.74
C ALA A 697 -11.27 -4.24 -33.85
N ASP A 698 -11.29 -5.44 -34.42
CA ASP A 698 -11.36 -6.68 -33.63
C ASP A 698 -10.07 -6.90 -32.81
N ASN A 699 -8.91 -6.57 -33.39
CA ASN A 699 -7.59 -6.76 -32.77
C ASN A 699 -7.39 -5.91 -31.51
N ILE A 700 -7.71 -4.61 -31.58
CA ILE A 700 -7.53 -3.68 -30.46
C ILE A 700 -8.43 -4.00 -29.26
N ASN A 701 -9.61 -4.58 -29.48
CA ASN A 701 -10.56 -4.88 -28.40
C ASN A 701 -10.16 -6.10 -27.53
N HIS A 702 -9.06 -6.80 -27.86
CA HIS A 702 -8.46 -7.83 -26.99
C HIS A 702 -7.57 -7.26 -25.86
N PHE A 703 -7.26 -5.97 -25.89
CA PHE A 703 -6.37 -5.30 -24.94
C PHE A 703 -6.99 -4.02 -24.38
N ALA A 704 -6.28 -3.36 -23.47
CA ALA A 704 -6.46 -1.94 -23.19
C ALA A 704 -5.30 -1.13 -23.77
N HIS A 705 -5.49 0.19 -23.89
CA HIS A 705 -4.57 1.06 -24.63
C HIS A 705 -4.37 2.41 -23.94
N VAL A 706 -3.12 2.86 -23.85
CA VAL A 706 -2.71 4.14 -23.25
C VAL A 706 -1.51 4.75 -23.99
N SER A 707 -1.27 6.06 -23.84
CA SER A 707 -0.08 6.72 -24.37
C SER A 707 1.17 6.37 -23.56
N HIS A 708 2.33 6.27 -24.21
CA HIS A 708 3.65 6.21 -23.58
C HIS A 708 4.61 7.32 -24.07
N THR A 709 4.06 8.44 -24.59
CA THR A 709 4.73 9.45 -25.45
C THR A 709 5.07 8.96 -26.85
N PHE A 710 5.38 9.86 -27.79
CA PHE A 710 5.57 9.52 -29.19
C PHE A 710 6.94 8.86 -29.46
N THR A 711 8.03 9.43 -28.96
CA THR A 711 9.40 8.95 -29.24
C THR A 711 10.08 8.27 -28.06
N HIS A 712 9.46 8.24 -26.87
CA HIS A 712 10.12 7.89 -25.60
C HIS A 712 11.33 8.82 -25.31
N LEU A 713 11.13 10.13 -25.43
CA LEU A 713 12.09 11.13 -24.96
C LEU A 713 12.16 11.17 -23.43
N GLU A 714 13.36 11.25 -22.85
CA GLU A 714 13.54 11.42 -21.41
C GLU A 714 13.14 12.83 -20.93
N LEU A 715 12.07 12.91 -20.14
CA LEU A 715 11.38 14.17 -19.84
C LEU A 715 11.93 14.91 -18.61
N ASN A 716 12.89 14.37 -17.86
CA ASN A 716 13.42 15.04 -16.66
C ASN A 716 14.03 16.43 -16.95
N ASN A 717 14.65 16.66 -18.12
CA ASN A 717 15.22 17.96 -18.51
C ASN A 717 14.60 18.55 -19.81
N ALA A 718 13.58 17.91 -20.37
CA ALA A 718 12.91 18.35 -21.59
C ALA A 718 12.20 19.71 -21.44
N THR A 719 11.99 20.41 -22.56
CA THR A 719 11.24 21.67 -22.60
C THR A 719 9.73 21.44 -22.65
N TYR A 720 8.94 22.49 -22.43
CA TYR A 720 7.49 22.47 -22.72
C TYR A 720 7.21 22.05 -24.17
N ALA A 721 8.01 22.52 -25.13
CA ALA A 721 7.76 22.33 -26.56
C ALA A 721 7.93 20.86 -26.97
N ASP A 722 9.03 20.22 -26.56
CA ASP A 722 9.23 18.78 -26.79
C ASP A 722 8.12 17.97 -26.08
N ALA A 723 7.89 18.25 -24.80
CA ALA A 723 6.91 17.53 -23.99
C ALA A 723 5.45 17.66 -24.49
N SER A 724 5.11 18.80 -25.11
CA SER A 724 3.80 18.98 -25.73
C SER A 724 3.68 18.16 -27.02
N ARG A 725 4.74 18.09 -27.83
CA ARG A 725 4.80 17.30 -29.07
C ARG A 725 4.75 15.81 -28.79
N GLU A 726 5.46 15.35 -27.76
CA GLU A 726 5.41 13.96 -27.25
C GLU A 726 4.00 13.44 -26.96
N ILE A 727 3.07 14.32 -26.58
CA ILE A 727 1.69 13.94 -26.32
C ILE A 727 0.83 13.99 -27.59
N HIS A 728 0.71 15.14 -28.26
CA HIS A 728 -0.25 15.25 -29.37
C HIS A 728 0.15 14.43 -30.60
N PHE A 729 1.44 14.28 -30.92
CA PHE A 729 1.85 13.37 -32.02
C PHE A 729 1.45 11.91 -31.72
N ASN A 730 1.46 11.49 -30.46
CA ASN A 730 1.05 10.15 -30.07
C ASN A 730 -0.49 10.00 -30.05
N GLN A 731 -1.22 11.05 -29.65
CA GLN A 731 -2.68 11.11 -29.77
C GLN A 731 -3.12 11.04 -31.24
N ASP A 732 -2.51 11.84 -32.12
CA ASP A 732 -2.78 11.88 -33.56
C ASP A 732 -2.43 10.55 -34.26
N TRP A 733 -1.29 9.93 -33.90
CA TRP A 733 -0.95 8.59 -34.38
C TRP A 733 -1.97 7.55 -33.90
N MET A 734 -2.30 7.49 -32.60
CA MET A 734 -3.31 6.54 -32.08
C MET A 734 -4.68 6.72 -32.74
N ALA A 735 -5.08 7.97 -33.03
CA ALA A 735 -6.30 8.27 -33.78
C ALA A 735 -6.20 7.89 -35.28
N GLN A 736 -5.04 8.07 -35.91
CA GLN A 736 -4.77 7.63 -37.28
C GLN A 736 -4.83 6.11 -37.41
N MET A 737 -4.36 5.37 -36.41
CA MET A 737 -4.48 3.90 -36.35
C MET A 737 -5.92 3.47 -36.03
N GLY A 738 -6.61 4.21 -35.15
CA GLY A 738 -7.93 3.89 -34.60
C GLY A 738 -7.88 3.23 -33.22
N ILE A 739 -6.71 3.22 -32.57
CA ILE A 739 -6.48 2.72 -31.21
C ILE A 739 -7.33 3.52 -30.20
N ASP A 740 -7.52 4.81 -30.45
CA ASP A 740 -8.37 5.70 -29.64
C ASP A 740 -9.88 5.35 -29.68
N LYS A 741 -10.28 4.37 -30.52
CA LYS A 741 -11.65 3.82 -30.60
C LYS A 741 -11.78 2.45 -29.94
N ALA A 742 -10.74 1.92 -29.31
CA ALA A 742 -10.81 0.68 -28.54
C ALA A 742 -11.75 0.83 -27.33
N ALA A 743 -12.51 -0.22 -27.00
CA ALA A 743 -13.44 -0.22 -25.87
C ALA A 743 -12.76 -0.01 -24.50
N ARG A 744 -11.45 -0.24 -24.42
CA ARG A 744 -10.61 -0.05 -23.24
C ARG A 744 -9.48 0.98 -23.45
N PHE A 745 -9.75 2.08 -24.17
CA PHE A 745 -8.81 3.19 -24.28
C PHE A 745 -8.78 4.07 -23.01
N SER A 746 -7.59 4.55 -22.62
CA SER A 746 -7.36 5.51 -21.54
C SER A 746 -6.87 6.82 -22.14
N ALA A 747 -7.74 7.84 -22.15
CA ALA A 747 -7.53 9.08 -22.90
C ALA A 747 -6.92 10.21 -22.07
N GLN A 748 -7.05 10.16 -20.74
CA GLN A 748 -6.46 11.14 -19.81
C GLN A 748 -5.23 10.60 -19.08
N GLY A 749 -4.90 9.32 -19.32
CA GLY A 749 -3.78 8.60 -18.77
C GLY A 749 -2.55 8.61 -19.67
N LEU A 750 -1.37 8.68 -19.05
CA LEU A 750 -0.07 8.55 -19.69
C LEU A 750 0.83 7.69 -18.81
N ILE A 751 1.53 6.74 -19.40
CA ILE A 751 2.72 6.16 -18.76
C ILE A 751 3.89 7.05 -19.14
N PRO A 752 4.56 7.77 -18.21
CA PRO A 752 5.69 8.61 -18.58
C PRO A 752 6.88 7.72 -19.02
N PRO A 753 7.63 8.11 -20.07
CA PRO A 753 8.82 7.38 -20.52
C PRO A 753 9.80 7.24 -19.35
N ALA A 754 10.27 6.03 -19.08
CA ALA A 754 11.07 5.64 -17.89
C ALA A 754 10.61 6.25 -16.54
N ILE A 755 9.34 6.63 -16.38
CA ILE A 755 8.81 7.36 -15.21
C ILE A 755 9.58 8.69 -14.97
N THR A 756 9.88 9.45 -16.04
CA THR A 756 10.54 10.76 -15.98
C THR A 756 9.60 11.93 -16.26
N GLY A 757 10.07 13.16 -16.01
CA GLY A 757 9.27 14.39 -16.12
C GLY A 757 8.43 14.74 -14.89
N LEU A 758 8.26 13.81 -13.93
CA LEU A 758 7.46 13.99 -12.70
C LEU A 758 7.97 15.08 -11.73
N HIS A 759 9.13 15.67 -12.00
CA HIS A 759 9.71 16.80 -11.27
C HIS A 759 10.07 17.98 -12.20
N ASN A 760 9.47 18.03 -13.40
CA ASN A 760 9.69 19.07 -14.41
C ASN A 760 8.38 19.85 -14.63
N ALA A 761 8.33 21.08 -14.12
CA ALA A 761 7.14 21.93 -14.15
C ALA A 761 6.57 22.14 -15.56
N ASP A 762 7.45 22.29 -16.55
CA ASP A 762 7.07 22.57 -17.93
C ASP A 762 6.48 21.34 -18.62
N VAL A 763 6.97 20.14 -18.27
CA VAL A 763 6.45 18.86 -18.76
C VAL A 763 5.08 18.58 -18.18
N ILE A 764 4.90 18.69 -16.86
CA ILE A 764 3.62 18.44 -16.21
C ILE A 764 2.56 19.41 -16.76
N LYS A 765 2.93 20.68 -16.97
CA LYS A 765 2.07 21.66 -17.64
C LYS A 765 1.71 21.21 -19.05
N ALA A 766 2.69 20.82 -19.87
CA ALA A 766 2.46 20.36 -21.25
C ALA A 766 1.52 19.15 -21.30
N TRP A 767 1.69 18.16 -20.43
CA TRP A 767 0.77 17.03 -20.30
C TRP A 767 -0.67 17.48 -20.04
N MET A 768 -0.88 18.32 -19.02
CA MET A 768 -2.21 18.80 -18.62
C MET A 768 -2.86 19.70 -19.68
N ASP A 769 -2.09 20.55 -20.37
CA ASP A 769 -2.57 21.36 -21.51
C ASP A 769 -3.00 20.48 -22.71
N ASN A 770 -2.42 19.28 -22.88
CA ASN A 770 -2.80 18.30 -23.90
C ASN A 770 -3.79 17.22 -23.35
N GLY A 771 -4.46 17.49 -22.22
CA GLY A 771 -5.54 16.67 -21.67
C GLY A 771 -5.12 15.45 -20.84
N ILE A 772 -3.82 15.31 -20.53
CA ILE A 772 -3.30 14.26 -19.66
C ILE A 772 -3.30 14.74 -18.21
N TYR A 773 -4.15 14.14 -17.38
CA TYR A 773 -4.29 14.48 -15.95
C TYR A 773 -3.80 13.36 -15.01
N HIS A 774 -3.64 12.15 -15.55
CA HIS A 774 -3.32 10.94 -14.82
C HIS A 774 -2.01 10.35 -15.32
N VAL A 775 -1.13 9.96 -14.40
CA VAL A 775 0.10 9.22 -14.71
C VAL A 775 0.33 8.11 -13.69
N VAL A 776 1.11 7.12 -14.08
CA VAL A 776 1.74 6.18 -13.14
C VAL A 776 3.11 6.70 -12.69
N GLY A 777 3.42 6.48 -11.41
CA GLY A 777 4.75 6.65 -10.84
C GLY A 777 5.52 5.32 -10.80
N ASP A 778 6.37 5.17 -9.79
CA ASP A 778 7.09 3.93 -9.48
C ASP A 778 7.15 3.72 -7.97
N ASN A 779 6.75 2.54 -7.51
CA ASN A 779 6.74 2.16 -6.10
C ASN A 779 8.15 1.96 -5.49
N THR A 780 9.23 1.84 -6.29
CA THR A 780 10.59 1.85 -5.75
C THR A 780 11.06 3.25 -5.32
N ARG A 781 10.40 4.31 -5.80
CA ARG A 781 10.72 5.73 -5.56
C ARG A 781 9.72 6.37 -4.58
N PRO A 782 10.03 6.48 -3.26
CA PRO A 782 9.04 6.91 -2.26
C PRO A 782 8.47 8.31 -2.49
N VAL A 783 9.20 9.20 -3.19
CA VAL A 783 8.74 10.56 -3.50
C VAL A 783 7.57 10.60 -4.50
N LEU A 784 7.32 9.49 -5.22
CA LEU A 784 6.20 9.34 -6.15
C LEU A 784 4.95 8.69 -5.52
N ARG A 785 4.99 8.42 -4.20
CA ARG A 785 3.92 7.73 -3.47
C ARG A 785 3.22 8.65 -2.48
N ASN A 786 1.96 8.36 -2.15
CA ASN A 786 1.27 9.10 -1.10
C ASN A 786 1.79 8.70 0.29
N ALA A 787 2.53 9.59 0.93
CA ALA A 787 3.17 9.36 2.23
C ALA A 787 2.19 9.17 3.40
N ASN A 788 0.89 9.48 3.25
CA ASN A 788 -0.11 9.35 4.32
C ASN A 788 -0.89 8.03 4.26
N ASN A 789 -1.12 7.48 3.06
CA ASN A 789 -1.88 6.25 2.87
C ASN A 789 -1.52 5.59 1.53
N LYS A 790 -1.05 4.34 1.57
CA LYS A 790 -0.67 3.56 0.38
C LYS A 790 -1.83 3.24 -0.58
N TYR A 791 -3.07 3.42 -0.17
CA TYR A 791 -4.27 3.24 -1.01
C TYR A 791 -4.78 4.54 -1.66
N TRP A 792 -4.01 5.64 -1.58
CA TRP A 792 -4.31 6.93 -2.23
C TRP A 792 -3.26 7.24 -3.31
N PRO A 793 -3.63 7.97 -4.38
CA PRO A 793 -2.65 8.48 -5.32
C PRO A 793 -1.88 9.65 -4.69
N LEU A 794 -0.68 9.92 -5.18
CA LEU A 794 -0.01 11.20 -4.94
C LEU A 794 -0.66 12.27 -5.85
N VAL A 795 -0.80 13.49 -5.36
CA VAL A 795 -1.12 14.66 -6.19
C VAL A 795 0.14 15.50 -6.28
N SER A 796 0.54 15.86 -7.50
CA SER A 796 1.72 16.71 -7.72
C SER A 796 1.52 18.08 -7.10
N THR A 797 2.61 18.71 -6.66
CA THR A 797 2.57 20.09 -6.12
C THR A 797 3.70 20.94 -6.64
N VAL A 798 3.51 22.26 -6.70
CA VAL A 798 4.57 23.22 -7.08
C VAL A 798 5.85 23.02 -6.26
N ALA A 799 5.73 22.67 -4.98
CA ALA A 799 6.85 22.53 -4.07
C ALA A 799 7.68 21.24 -4.27
N SER A 800 7.04 20.14 -4.68
CA SER A 800 7.70 18.83 -4.85
C SER A 800 7.97 18.47 -6.31
N ASN A 801 7.14 18.93 -7.23
CA ASN A 801 7.10 18.51 -8.63
C ASN A 801 7.27 19.67 -9.63
N GLY A 802 7.21 20.92 -9.13
CA GLY A 802 7.27 22.13 -9.95
C GLY A 802 5.91 22.58 -10.53
N TYR A 803 4.93 21.68 -10.63
CA TYR A 803 3.55 21.98 -11.03
C TYR A 803 2.52 21.22 -10.16
N ASP A 804 1.29 21.71 -10.10
CA ASP A 804 0.25 21.28 -9.16
C ASP A 804 -0.91 20.55 -9.88
N GLY A 805 -1.48 19.54 -9.24
CA GLY A 805 -2.75 18.93 -9.64
C GLY A 805 -2.71 17.69 -10.54
N LEU A 806 -1.55 17.31 -11.09
CA LEU A 806 -1.41 16.02 -11.80
C LEU A 806 -1.55 14.85 -10.79
N ILE A 807 -2.32 13.83 -11.15
CA ILE A 807 -2.52 12.64 -10.32
C ILE A 807 -1.45 11.59 -10.66
N ILE A 808 -0.63 11.22 -9.67
CA ILE A 808 0.42 10.21 -9.79
C ILE A 808 -0.02 8.96 -9.03
N VAL A 809 -0.39 7.91 -9.77
CA VAL A 809 -0.82 6.62 -9.23
C VAL A 809 0.39 5.73 -8.94
N PRO A 810 0.48 5.06 -7.78
CA PRO A 810 1.54 4.10 -7.50
C PRO A 810 1.51 2.89 -8.46
N ARG A 811 2.67 2.44 -8.96
CA ARG A 811 2.83 1.27 -9.85
C ARG A 811 3.97 0.38 -9.37
N PHE A 812 3.79 -0.93 -9.36
CA PHE A 812 4.83 -1.89 -8.97
C PHE A 812 5.80 -2.19 -10.13
N ALA A 813 7.10 -1.99 -9.89
CA ALA A 813 8.15 -2.67 -10.64
C ALA A 813 8.19 -4.18 -10.28
N THR A 814 8.68 -5.01 -11.19
CA THR A 814 8.81 -6.47 -11.00
C THR A 814 10.24 -6.95 -11.25
N THR A 815 10.53 -8.22 -10.94
CA THR A 815 11.81 -8.89 -11.30
C THR A 815 11.86 -9.39 -12.75
N ILE A 816 10.93 -8.92 -13.59
CA ILE A 816 10.94 -9.07 -15.04
C ILE A 816 11.39 -7.73 -15.62
N TYR A 817 12.67 -7.62 -16.00
CA TYR A 817 13.28 -6.34 -16.37
C TYR A 817 12.93 -5.91 -17.81
N TYR A 818 12.86 -4.60 -18.03
CA TYR A 818 12.40 -3.96 -19.28
C TYR A 818 13.15 -4.43 -20.54
N ASN A 819 14.46 -4.53 -20.38
CA ASN A 819 15.52 -4.91 -21.31
C ASN A 819 15.74 -6.43 -21.40
N CYS A 820 14.75 -7.25 -21.04
CA CYS A 820 14.84 -8.71 -21.12
C CYS A 820 13.66 -9.38 -21.83
N ASP A 821 13.99 -10.32 -22.70
CA ASP A 821 13.07 -11.09 -23.54
C ASP A 821 13.03 -12.60 -23.22
N THR A 822 13.91 -13.04 -22.31
CA THR A 822 14.20 -14.44 -22.02
C THR A 822 14.41 -14.69 -20.52
N SER A 823 14.10 -15.90 -20.07
CA SER A 823 14.27 -16.32 -18.67
C SER A 823 15.73 -16.25 -18.22
N GLU A 824 16.67 -16.59 -19.12
CA GLU A 824 18.11 -16.42 -18.88
C GLU A 824 18.49 -14.94 -18.67
N CYS A 825 17.99 -14.02 -19.51
CA CYS A 825 18.28 -12.59 -19.38
C CYS A 825 17.84 -12.05 -18.02
N THR A 826 16.56 -12.20 -17.67
CA THR A 826 16.01 -11.59 -16.45
C THR A 826 16.57 -12.23 -15.18
N THR A 827 16.96 -13.50 -15.22
CA THR A 827 17.67 -14.18 -14.12
C THR A 827 19.11 -13.67 -13.97
N ARG A 828 19.83 -13.45 -15.08
CA ARG A 828 21.20 -12.90 -15.07
C ARG A 828 21.23 -11.46 -14.56
N GLU A 829 20.22 -10.65 -14.86
CA GLU A 829 20.12 -9.29 -14.35
C GLU A 829 19.75 -9.28 -12.86
N TRP A 830 18.76 -10.09 -12.44
CA TRP A 830 18.38 -10.25 -11.03
C TRP A 830 19.58 -10.62 -10.12
N ILE A 831 20.45 -11.54 -10.56
CA ILE A 831 21.65 -11.96 -9.84
C ILE A 831 22.76 -10.87 -9.86
N ALA A 832 22.76 -9.99 -10.85
CA ALA A 832 23.80 -8.97 -11.03
C ALA A 832 23.45 -7.61 -10.38
N THR A 833 22.17 -7.24 -10.32
CA THR A 833 21.69 -5.93 -9.85
C THR A 833 21.03 -5.98 -8.48
N SER A 834 20.60 -7.17 -8.04
CA SER A 834 19.85 -7.39 -6.80
C SER A 834 20.51 -8.49 -5.96
N ALA A 835 19.95 -8.79 -4.78
CA ALA A 835 20.35 -9.95 -3.98
C ALA A 835 19.87 -11.31 -4.56
N GLY A 836 19.78 -11.42 -5.89
CA GLY A 836 19.25 -12.59 -6.60
C GLY A 836 20.16 -13.81 -6.47
N SER A 837 19.55 -15.00 -6.39
CA SER A 837 20.27 -16.25 -6.20
C SER A 837 19.44 -17.46 -6.65
N GLY A 838 20.07 -18.38 -7.38
CA GLY A 838 19.43 -19.55 -7.96
C GLY A 838 19.10 -19.39 -9.44
N ASP A 839 18.00 -19.98 -9.89
CA ASP A 839 17.53 -19.97 -11.28
C ASP A 839 16.23 -19.16 -11.48
N TYR A 840 15.63 -19.26 -12.67
CA TYR A 840 14.37 -18.59 -12.99
C TYR A 840 13.18 -19.08 -12.12
N THR A 841 13.20 -20.32 -11.64
CA THR A 841 12.24 -20.86 -10.67
C THR A 841 12.39 -20.19 -9.31
N ASN A 842 13.62 -19.84 -8.91
CA ASN A 842 13.87 -19.06 -7.69
C ASN A 842 13.37 -17.62 -7.84
N LEU A 843 13.62 -16.98 -8.99
CA LEU A 843 13.09 -15.65 -9.32
C LEU A 843 11.56 -15.63 -9.29
N LEU A 844 10.91 -16.58 -9.95
CA LEU A 844 9.44 -16.72 -9.94
C LEU A 844 8.91 -17.08 -8.54
N THR A 845 9.65 -17.84 -7.73
CA THR A 845 9.28 -18.12 -6.33
C THR A 845 9.27 -16.85 -5.46
N GLN A 846 10.25 -15.94 -5.66
CA GLN A 846 10.23 -14.63 -5.01
C GLN A 846 9.05 -13.79 -5.51
N ALA A 847 8.86 -13.71 -6.83
CA ALA A 847 7.75 -12.98 -7.45
C ALA A 847 6.36 -13.48 -6.98
N ARG A 848 6.18 -14.78 -6.78
CA ARG A 848 4.96 -15.36 -6.19
C ARG A 848 4.69 -14.79 -4.81
N THR A 849 5.70 -14.77 -3.96
CA THR A 849 5.60 -14.38 -2.54
C THR A 849 5.28 -12.89 -2.40
N ASP A 850 6.00 -12.03 -3.13
CA ASP A 850 5.81 -10.59 -3.06
C ASP A 850 4.53 -10.10 -3.72
N ASN A 851 4.23 -10.56 -4.93
CA ASN A 851 3.11 -9.98 -5.68
C ASN A 851 1.76 -10.50 -5.20
N THR A 852 1.68 -11.74 -4.71
CA THR A 852 0.47 -12.17 -3.99
C THR A 852 0.32 -11.50 -2.62
N ARG A 853 1.40 -11.13 -1.92
CA ARG A 853 1.31 -10.28 -0.71
C ARG A 853 0.64 -8.94 -1.01
N TYR A 854 0.92 -8.30 -2.15
CA TYR A 854 0.26 -7.07 -2.57
C TYR A 854 -1.23 -7.29 -2.92
N LEU A 855 -1.57 -8.34 -3.68
CA LEU A 855 -2.95 -8.68 -4.03
C LEU A 855 -3.79 -9.08 -2.80
N LEU A 856 -3.23 -9.83 -1.85
CA LEU A 856 -3.84 -10.12 -0.54
C LEU A 856 -4.01 -8.85 0.29
N SER A 857 -3.04 -7.93 0.23
CA SER A 857 -3.16 -6.59 0.83
C SER A 857 -4.17 -5.68 0.11
N LEU A 858 -4.93 -6.17 -0.87
CA LEU A 858 -5.92 -5.42 -1.68
C LEU A 858 -5.35 -4.14 -2.30
N MET A 859 -4.05 -4.16 -2.64
CA MET A 859 -3.39 -3.08 -3.36
C MET A 859 -3.78 -3.16 -4.84
N ALA A 860 -4.25 -2.04 -5.39
CA ALA A 860 -4.78 -1.94 -6.76
C ALA A 860 -3.80 -1.26 -7.73
N ASP A 861 -2.58 -0.99 -7.26
CA ASP A 861 -1.44 -0.50 -8.02
C ASP A 861 -1.20 -1.43 -9.25
N PRO A 862 -1.11 -0.91 -10.49
CA PRO A 862 -0.71 -1.71 -11.65
C PRO A 862 0.72 -2.27 -11.53
N TYR A 863 1.07 -3.19 -12.41
CA TYR A 863 2.39 -3.81 -12.53
C TYR A 863 3.06 -3.43 -13.86
N MET A 864 4.35 -3.11 -13.79
CA MET A 864 5.18 -2.66 -14.92
C MET A 864 5.87 -3.82 -15.62
N PHE A 865 5.66 -3.92 -16.92
CA PHE A 865 6.37 -4.77 -17.89
C PHE A 865 6.59 -3.96 -19.19
N HIS A 866 7.37 -4.47 -20.12
CA HIS A 866 7.72 -3.80 -21.39
C HIS A 866 7.61 -4.78 -22.57
N GLN A 867 7.54 -4.29 -23.81
CA GLN A 867 7.27 -5.10 -25.01
C GLN A 867 8.19 -6.32 -25.18
N ALA A 868 9.47 -6.23 -24.78
CA ALA A 868 10.41 -7.35 -24.85
C ALA A 868 9.96 -8.54 -23.99
N ASN A 869 9.30 -8.28 -22.85
CA ASN A 869 8.80 -9.30 -21.94
C ASN A 869 7.68 -10.16 -22.57
N MET A 870 7.08 -9.72 -23.69
CA MET A 870 6.05 -10.44 -24.45
C MET A 870 6.60 -11.35 -25.56
N ARG A 871 7.92 -11.56 -25.69
CA ARG A 871 8.46 -12.57 -26.62
C ARG A 871 7.92 -13.97 -26.29
N GLN A 872 7.34 -14.70 -27.25
CA GLN A 872 6.62 -15.96 -26.99
C GLN A 872 6.82 -17.05 -28.06
N ILE A 873 6.67 -16.75 -29.36
CA ILE A 873 6.51 -17.80 -30.40
C ILE A 873 7.76 -18.69 -30.56
N ASP A 874 8.93 -18.15 -30.23
CA ASP A 874 10.23 -18.78 -30.31
C ASP A 874 10.89 -19.02 -28.94
N MET A 875 10.13 -18.87 -27.85
CA MET A 875 10.56 -19.31 -26.51
C MET A 875 10.57 -20.84 -26.39
N ASP A 876 11.33 -21.31 -25.40
CA ASP A 876 11.31 -22.71 -24.97
C ASP A 876 10.00 -23.08 -24.26
N THR A 877 9.65 -24.36 -24.29
CA THR A 877 8.51 -24.89 -23.54
C THR A 877 8.89 -25.01 -22.06
N ILE A 878 8.14 -24.33 -21.19
CA ILE A 878 8.30 -24.41 -19.73
C ILE A 878 6.99 -24.86 -19.06
N THR A 879 7.08 -25.28 -17.80
CA THR A 879 5.92 -25.66 -16.97
C THR A 879 5.80 -24.72 -15.78
N ILE A 880 4.69 -23.98 -15.70
CA ILE A 880 4.34 -23.10 -14.57
C ILE A 880 3.08 -23.65 -13.89
N GLY A 881 3.29 -24.30 -12.75
CA GLY A 881 2.22 -24.93 -11.98
C GLY A 881 1.48 -26.00 -12.79
N SER A 882 0.21 -25.72 -13.11
CA SER A 882 -0.66 -26.58 -13.92
C SER A 882 -0.48 -26.46 -15.43
N GLN A 883 0.20 -25.41 -15.91
CA GLN A 883 0.28 -25.07 -17.33
C GLN A 883 1.65 -25.41 -17.92
N THR A 884 1.67 -25.91 -19.15
CA THR A 884 2.92 -26.23 -19.88
C THR A 884 2.82 -25.75 -21.33
N GLY A 885 3.80 -24.99 -21.79
CA GLY A 885 3.81 -24.41 -23.13
C GLY A 885 4.94 -23.41 -23.32
N LYS A 886 5.00 -22.80 -24.50
CA LYS A 886 5.83 -21.61 -24.72
C LYS A 886 5.21 -20.42 -24.02
N MET A 887 5.90 -19.84 -23.06
CA MET A 887 5.43 -18.70 -22.28
C MET A 887 6.39 -17.53 -22.44
N SER A 888 5.84 -16.33 -22.54
CA SER A 888 6.60 -15.10 -22.36
C SER A 888 6.94 -14.86 -20.88
N LEU A 889 7.76 -13.85 -20.60
CA LEU A 889 8.06 -13.46 -19.22
C LEU A 889 6.83 -12.92 -18.50
N VAL A 890 5.96 -12.17 -19.20
CA VAL A 890 4.68 -11.69 -18.65
C VAL A 890 3.72 -12.85 -18.39
N MET A 891 3.61 -13.82 -19.31
CA MET A 891 2.77 -15.01 -19.14
C MET A 891 3.18 -15.81 -17.91
N SER A 892 4.46 -16.17 -17.82
CA SER A 892 4.97 -17.06 -16.76
C SER A 892 4.99 -16.40 -15.38
N TRP A 893 5.25 -15.09 -15.29
CA TRP A 893 5.02 -14.32 -14.07
C TRP A 893 3.54 -14.30 -13.68
N THR A 894 2.64 -14.02 -14.64
CA THR A 894 1.20 -13.92 -14.36
C THR A 894 0.64 -15.26 -13.90
N GLU A 895 0.93 -16.35 -14.61
CA GLU A 895 0.57 -17.73 -14.21
C GLU A 895 1.06 -18.05 -12.79
N THR A 896 2.29 -17.65 -12.45
CA THR A 896 2.87 -17.87 -11.12
C THR A 896 2.09 -17.14 -10.01
N VAL A 897 1.65 -15.90 -10.26
CA VAL A 897 0.91 -15.08 -9.30
C VAL A 897 -0.56 -15.51 -9.20
N VAL A 898 -1.24 -15.71 -10.33
CA VAL A 898 -2.67 -16.04 -10.34
C VAL A 898 -2.95 -17.48 -9.89
N GLN A 899 -2.10 -18.46 -10.23
CA GLN A 899 -2.29 -19.83 -9.73
C GLN A 899 -2.08 -19.91 -8.21
N GLU A 900 -1.23 -19.05 -7.62
CA GLU A 900 -1.11 -18.94 -6.16
C GLU A 900 -2.34 -18.27 -5.53
N MET A 901 -2.86 -17.18 -6.10
CA MET A 901 -4.13 -16.59 -5.65
C MET A 901 -5.29 -17.60 -5.74
N MET A 902 -5.34 -18.41 -6.80
CA MET A 902 -6.29 -19.51 -6.97
C MET A 902 -6.05 -20.69 -6.02
N ARG A 903 -4.82 -20.92 -5.56
CA ARG A 903 -4.51 -21.94 -4.54
C ARG A 903 -5.00 -21.51 -3.15
N LEU A 904 -4.90 -20.22 -2.85
CA LEU A 904 -5.26 -19.63 -1.57
C LEU A 904 -6.74 -19.24 -1.45
N THR A 905 -7.41 -18.89 -2.56
CA THR A 905 -8.74 -18.23 -2.55
C THR A 905 -9.64 -18.70 -3.70
N ASN A 906 -10.90 -18.23 -3.73
CA ASN A 906 -11.71 -18.17 -4.96
C ASN A 906 -12.02 -16.72 -5.37
N TRP A 907 -11.17 -15.75 -5.03
CA TRP A 907 -11.46 -14.34 -5.29
C TRP A 907 -11.36 -14.04 -6.80
N PRO A 908 -12.35 -13.35 -7.40
CA PRO A 908 -12.26 -12.87 -8.77
C PRO A 908 -11.12 -11.86 -8.94
N ILE A 909 -10.40 -11.93 -10.06
CA ILE A 909 -9.31 -11.01 -10.42
C ILE A 909 -9.76 -10.18 -11.62
N GLN A 910 -9.72 -8.85 -11.50
CA GLN A 910 -10.22 -7.94 -12.53
C GLN A 910 -9.18 -6.90 -12.93
N SER A 911 -8.78 -6.87 -14.19
CA SER A 911 -7.93 -5.81 -14.74
C SER A 911 -8.73 -4.51 -14.87
N LEU A 912 -8.08 -3.38 -14.61
CA LEU A 912 -8.58 -2.02 -14.79
C LEU A 912 -7.63 -1.24 -15.71
N LYS A 913 -8.16 -0.37 -16.57
CA LYS A 913 -7.33 0.45 -17.46
C LYS A 913 -6.84 1.70 -16.73
N HIS A 914 -5.87 2.42 -17.29
CA HIS A 914 -5.20 3.55 -16.64
C HIS A 914 -6.16 4.56 -16.00
N ASP A 915 -7.16 5.05 -16.74
CA ASP A 915 -8.15 5.99 -16.19
C ASP A 915 -9.03 5.35 -15.09
N ASP A 916 -9.32 4.05 -15.19
CA ASP A 916 -10.28 3.35 -14.33
C ASP A 916 -9.66 2.95 -12.99
N PHE A 917 -8.39 2.51 -12.96
CA PHE A 917 -7.67 2.37 -11.70
C PHE A 917 -7.38 3.75 -11.08
N THR A 918 -7.15 4.80 -11.89
CA THR A 918 -6.96 6.14 -11.35
C THR A 918 -8.23 6.62 -10.65
N GLN A 919 -9.41 6.42 -11.25
CA GLN A 919 -10.68 6.69 -10.60
C GLN A 919 -10.87 5.84 -9.34
N TYR A 920 -10.50 4.55 -9.32
CA TYR A 920 -10.56 3.72 -8.10
C TYR A 920 -9.71 4.28 -6.95
N PHE A 921 -8.51 4.80 -7.25
CA PHE A 921 -7.63 5.45 -6.28
C PHE A 921 -8.18 6.81 -5.80
N LEU A 922 -8.76 7.62 -6.70
CA LEU A 922 -9.42 8.89 -6.37
C LEU A 922 -10.68 8.68 -5.53
N ASP A 923 -11.53 7.71 -5.89
CA ASP A 923 -12.71 7.29 -5.14
C ASP A 923 -12.33 6.81 -3.74
N ARG A 924 -11.26 6.01 -3.62
CA ARG A 924 -10.77 5.55 -2.32
C ARG A 924 -10.34 6.72 -1.42
N LYS A 925 -9.67 7.73 -1.97
CA LYS A 925 -9.32 8.94 -1.22
C LYS A 925 -10.56 9.75 -0.83
N ALA A 926 -11.48 9.97 -1.76
CA ALA A 926 -12.71 10.73 -1.53
C ALA A 926 -13.57 10.07 -0.43
N LEU A 927 -13.74 8.74 -0.50
CA LEU A 927 -14.42 7.93 0.49
C LEU A 927 -13.76 8.08 1.88
N ASP A 928 -12.44 7.89 1.96
CA ASP A 928 -11.72 8.01 3.23
C ASP A 928 -11.83 9.44 3.81
N ASP A 929 -11.93 10.48 2.98
CA ASP A 929 -12.10 11.87 3.41
C ASP A 929 -13.50 12.21 3.93
N CYS A 930 -14.55 11.52 3.47
CA CYS A 930 -15.91 11.65 4.02
C CYS A 930 -16.04 11.20 5.49
N LYS A 931 -15.05 10.46 6.02
CA LYS A 931 -15.05 9.79 7.33
C LYS A 931 -16.34 8.98 7.58
N PRO A 932 -16.66 8.01 6.69
CA PRO A 932 -17.91 7.27 6.72
C PRO A 932 -17.95 6.33 7.93
N LYS A 933 -19.16 6.07 8.43
CA LYS A 933 -19.41 5.24 9.61
C LYS A 933 -20.63 4.35 9.40
N LEU A 934 -20.63 3.22 10.08
CA LEU A 934 -21.71 2.24 10.07
C LEU A 934 -22.08 1.87 11.51
N SER A 935 -23.36 1.66 11.77
CA SER A 935 -23.83 1.02 13.00
C SER A 935 -24.82 -0.11 12.68
N TYR A 936 -24.75 -1.19 13.46
CA TYR A 936 -25.67 -2.30 13.41
C TYR A 936 -26.84 -2.02 14.35
N THR A 937 -28.07 -2.38 13.96
CA THR A 937 -29.22 -2.44 14.87
C THR A 937 -29.69 -3.88 15.01
N PHE A 938 -29.85 -4.32 16.25
CA PHE A 938 -30.16 -5.70 16.59
C PHE A 938 -31.66 -5.98 16.44
N SER A 939 -32.01 -7.27 16.34
CA SER A 939 -33.38 -7.74 16.41
C SER A 939 -34.00 -7.49 17.79
N ASP A 940 -35.32 -7.55 17.86
CA ASP A 940 -36.08 -7.12 19.05
C ASP A 940 -35.97 -8.13 20.21
N ASN A 941 -35.43 -9.33 19.93
CA ASN A 941 -35.00 -10.36 20.88
C ASN A 941 -33.48 -10.40 21.12
N GLY A 942 -32.71 -9.46 20.52
CA GLY A 942 -31.25 -9.38 20.65
C GLY A 942 -30.46 -10.54 20.05
N SER A 943 -31.03 -11.37 19.16
CA SER A 943 -30.37 -12.59 18.64
C SER A 943 -29.74 -12.47 17.24
N SER A 944 -29.88 -11.32 16.57
CA SER A 944 -29.28 -11.07 15.25
C SER A 944 -29.12 -9.59 14.93
N ILE A 945 -28.25 -9.26 13.96
CA ILE A 945 -28.24 -7.97 13.27
C ILE A 945 -29.41 -7.95 12.27
N LYS A 946 -30.33 -6.99 12.43
CA LYS A 946 -31.57 -6.84 11.65
C LYS A 946 -31.44 -5.75 10.57
N SER A 947 -30.74 -4.67 10.88
CA SER A 947 -30.48 -3.56 9.96
C SER A 947 -29.13 -2.90 10.21
N ILE A 948 -28.72 -2.08 9.25
CA ILE A 948 -27.46 -1.35 9.20
C ILE A 948 -27.79 0.11 8.95
N THR A 949 -27.19 1.08 9.65
CA THR A 949 -27.30 2.50 9.30
C THR A 949 -25.95 3.06 8.88
N VAL A 950 -25.91 3.70 7.72
CA VAL A 950 -24.71 4.31 7.12
C VAL A 950 -24.78 5.83 7.29
N THR A 951 -23.67 6.41 7.71
CA THR A 951 -23.50 7.86 7.94
C THR A 951 -22.11 8.32 7.46
N ALA A 952 -21.92 9.64 7.37
CA ALA A 952 -20.64 10.28 7.07
C ALA A 952 -20.62 11.68 7.68
N THR A 953 -19.52 12.41 7.53
CA THR A 953 -19.49 13.84 7.88
C THR A 953 -20.57 14.58 7.10
N GLY A 954 -21.49 15.27 7.80
CA GLY A 954 -22.65 15.92 7.20
C GLY A 954 -23.70 14.99 6.56
N ASN A 955 -23.57 13.67 6.73
CA ASN A 955 -24.34 12.65 6.00
C ASN A 955 -24.31 12.86 4.47
N SER A 956 -23.14 13.21 3.94
CA SER A 956 -22.90 13.40 2.51
C SER A 956 -21.54 12.82 2.12
N CYS A 957 -21.44 12.26 0.93
CA CYS A 957 -20.14 11.92 0.33
C CYS A 957 -20.21 12.12 -1.19
N SER A 958 -19.10 12.49 -1.83
CA SER A 958 -19.02 12.65 -3.29
C SER A 958 -19.01 11.32 -4.04
N VAL A 959 -18.76 10.21 -3.34
CA VAL A 959 -18.76 8.84 -3.87
C VAL A 959 -19.65 7.92 -3.02
N PRO A 960 -20.25 6.86 -3.57
CA PRO A 960 -21.03 5.90 -2.80
C PRO A 960 -20.19 5.14 -1.77
N ILE A 961 -20.72 4.96 -0.56
CA ILE A 961 -20.06 4.24 0.53
C ILE A 961 -20.32 2.74 0.35
N PRO A 962 -19.28 1.88 0.23
CA PRO A 962 -19.48 0.44 0.13
C PRO A 962 -19.80 -0.17 1.51
N VAL A 963 -20.80 -1.04 1.55
CA VAL A 963 -21.13 -1.90 2.69
C VAL A 963 -21.21 -3.34 2.22
N THR A 964 -20.28 -4.18 2.67
CA THR A 964 -20.34 -5.62 2.42
C THR A 964 -21.33 -6.28 3.39
N ILE A 965 -22.15 -7.21 2.86
CA ILE A 965 -23.05 -8.07 3.62
C ILE A 965 -22.76 -9.55 3.30
N PRO A 966 -23.04 -10.50 4.21
CA PRO A 966 -22.58 -11.88 4.04
C PRO A 966 -23.37 -12.68 2.99
N SER A 967 -24.64 -12.33 2.74
CA SER A 967 -25.48 -12.96 1.72
C SER A 967 -26.79 -12.20 1.51
N GLY A 968 -27.43 -12.38 0.34
CA GLY A 968 -28.78 -11.87 0.07
C GLY A 968 -28.82 -10.42 -0.38
N SER A 969 -29.98 -9.78 -0.22
CA SER A 969 -30.24 -8.39 -0.60
C SER A 969 -30.67 -7.55 0.61
N VAL A 970 -30.71 -6.23 0.41
CA VAL A 970 -31.23 -5.26 1.38
C VAL A 970 -32.48 -4.56 0.84
N THR A 971 -33.30 -4.02 1.74
CA THR A 971 -34.26 -2.97 1.40
C THR A 971 -33.86 -1.65 2.06
N SER A 972 -34.06 -0.54 1.38
CA SER A 972 -33.71 0.79 1.87
C SER A 972 -34.68 1.86 1.36
N GLN A 973 -34.70 3.00 2.05
CA GLN A 973 -35.36 4.23 1.58
C GLN A 973 -34.38 5.20 0.91
N GLY A 974 -33.07 4.92 0.96
CA GLY A 974 -32.03 5.69 0.28
C GLY A 974 -31.64 5.12 -1.09
N SER A 975 -30.78 5.83 -1.82
CA SER A 975 -30.19 5.34 -3.07
C SER A 975 -29.09 4.32 -2.76
N VAL A 976 -29.29 3.08 -3.22
CA VAL A 976 -28.39 1.94 -2.98
C VAL A 976 -28.29 1.11 -4.26
N THR A 977 -27.07 0.78 -4.69
CA THR A 977 -26.82 -0.12 -5.83
C THR A 977 -26.11 -1.38 -5.32
N ALA A 978 -26.63 -2.56 -5.65
CA ALA A 978 -26.00 -3.83 -5.32
C ALA A 978 -24.95 -4.22 -6.37
N ASP A 979 -23.82 -4.76 -5.91
CA ASP A 979 -22.68 -5.24 -6.69
C ASP A 979 -22.24 -6.60 -6.12
N GLN A 980 -22.06 -7.60 -6.97
CA GLN A 980 -21.56 -8.91 -6.57
C GLN A 980 -20.80 -9.54 -7.73
N VAL A 981 -19.53 -9.86 -7.50
CA VAL A 981 -18.65 -10.49 -8.51
C VAL A 981 -18.40 -11.94 -8.11
N GLY A 982 -18.81 -12.89 -8.96
CA GLY A 982 -18.53 -14.30 -8.74
C GLY A 982 -19.14 -14.87 -7.47
N THR A 983 -18.27 -15.41 -6.60
CA THR A 983 -18.64 -15.97 -5.28
C THR A 983 -18.42 -15.01 -4.12
N GLU A 984 -18.04 -13.76 -4.38
CA GLU A 984 -17.81 -12.77 -3.32
C GLU A 984 -19.10 -12.37 -2.59
N PRO A 985 -19.01 -11.90 -1.33
CA PRO A 985 -20.18 -11.41 -0.61
C PRO A 985 -20.73 -10.11 -1.25
N PRO A 986 -22.05 -9.89 -1.33
CA PRO A 986 -22.61 -8.70 -1.95
C PRO A 986 -22.14 -7.38 -1.31
N ILE A 987 -21.75 -6.42 -2.15
CA ILE A 987 -21.44 -5.04 -1.77
C ILE A 987 -22.67 -4.17 -2.07
N GLN A 988 -23.11 -3.39 -1.10
CA GLN A 988 -24.15 -2.38 -1.25
C GLN A 988 -23.47 -1.01 -1.33
N TRP A 989 -23.54 -0.35 -2.49
CA TRP A 989 -23.00 0.98 -2.71
C TRP A 989 -24.05 2.02 -2.32
N VAL A 990 -23.83 2.71 -1.19
CA VAL A 990 -24.82 3.58 -0.53
C VAL A 990 -24.50 5.05 -0.79
N THR A 991 -25.41 5.75 -1.47
CA THR A 991 -25.27 7.20 -1.75
C THR A 991 -25.89 8.01 -0.62
N LEU A 992 -25.12 8.88 0.04
CA LEU A 992 -25.60 9.77 1.10
C LEU A 992 -25.80 11.20 0.58
N SER A 993 -26.99 11.77 0.83
CA SER A 993 -27.44 13.05 0.27
C SER A 993 -27.99 14.03 1.32
N GLY A 994 -27.36 14.09 2.50
CA GLY A 994 -27.72 14.95 3.63
C GLY A 994 -28.42 14.22 4.79
N SER A 995 -28.79 12.96 4.59
CA SER A 995 -29.46 12.10 5.58
C SER A 995 -28.76 10.75 5.72
N PRO A 996 -28.79 10.12 6.92
CA PRO A 996 -28.39 8.72 7.08
C PRO A 996 -29.20 7.79 6.19
N VAL A 997 -28.60 6.67 5.76
CA VAL A 997 -29.30 5.64 4.99
C VAL A 997 -29.29 4.33 5.77
N THR A 998 -30.47 3.82 6.09
CA THR A 998 -30.64 2.51 6.74
C THR A 998 -30.91 1.42 5.70
N LEU A 999 -30.17 0.32 5.80
CA LEU A 999 -30.35 -0.91 5.04
C LEU A 999 -31.00 -1.95 5.98
N SER A 1000 -32.21 -2.41 5.67
CA SER A 1000 -32.81 -3.57 6.31
C SER A 1000 -32.32 -4.84 5.63
N LEU A 1001 -31.77 -5.79 6.39
CA LEU A 1001 -31.22 -7.03 5.84
C LEU A 1001 -32.34 -8.00 5.48
N GLY A 1002 -32.42 -8.43 4.21
CA GLY A 1002 -33.38 -9.45 3.78
C GLY A 1002 -33.17 -10.82 4.45
N LYS A 1003 -31.98 -11.04 5.00
CA LYS A 1003 -31.64 -12.15 5.91
C LYS A 1003 -30.84 -11.59 7.11
N PRO A 1004 -31.44 -11.50 8.30
CA PRO A 1004 -30.72 -11.10 9.52
C PRO A 1004 -29.53 -12.01 9.82
N VAL A 1005 -28.47 -11.43 10.38
CA VAL A 1005 -27.21 -12.14 10.68
C VAL A 1005 -27.20 -12.52 12.16
N ALA A 1006 -27.36 -13.81 12.45
CA ALA A 1006 -27.34 -14.33 13.81
C ALA A 1006 -25.97 -14.12 14.49
N PHE A 1007 -25.97 -14.10 15.82
CA PHE A 1007 -24.75 -13.97 16.63
C PHE A 1007 -24.00 -15.29 16.75
#